data_AF-A0A814CM28-F1
#
_entry.id   AF-A0A814CM28-F1
#
_cell.length_a   1.000
_cell.length_b   1.000
_cell.length_c   1.000
_cell.angle_alpha   90.00
_cell.angle_beta   90.00
_cell.angle_gamma   90.00
#
_symmetry.space_group_name_H-M   'P 1'
#
loop_
_entity.id
_entity.type
_entity.pdbx_description
1 polymer ?
#
loop_
_entity_poly.entity_id
_entity_poly.type
_entity_poly.pdbx_seq_one_letter_code
_entity_poly.pdbx_strand_id
1 'polypeptide(L)'
;NCSIGRNVRVAACYACFSNVNSRHTGAIAPYINQLTGALLSVTVFDLEVKCRRAALAVFQETLEKYGQLLNGKGNLAKWEYYEVGQIQNCFLDLAIYIAGFDEYRQQIIEHLLEHKFNHWDHSIRELTSQCLSKLTILCPDYMSFIVIPKLLKDSLSIDLNTRHGALLSLAQLIHGLCDLITDKENQKELIEKYFTQDMTSELKEVLSKIFDEKYFRGSGGEYMRPAVCFFIKKFSLSKLLQTQFKIDETFINNCENFLIQCIEYNKESVQLAAAETLPYYCDIDNYHQNESKLVDLFIKNLRETSKDYVRSGYCLALGSFPNFFLSKNDNFRKIIATLISASKCVSGPIDSQSKVFPLKISVKSIEAESSWIQARKDAIKGLVSLFSSVKSSEDLKKFNLSETDFLDVFECFLNGLEDYSNDSKGDTGSKVREASIEALEFMVSLSGRQLNLNLTKDSRLIERVLSGIMQQAIERIDRTRCIAGKAFTSILFNENLDFDFVKDLQKVFVKQKCEKIDWNSAYESMPMFIQFLNKKQFQDNLLIGFVYSIGSLTESVVKSATSSFIKQVKIIEQENPLDFKFLIDKLLNLCRVHLKVDRLSCSLIKTVDLLIQNDLFSNPVLTEDINYPLEFLTLFLEHVKLTKDMQRLISYTDFFCDMLQFDDEKIRKSTMVRLMIQLCHQYSRIRKITASKLFEALINLPDIFQSDDDNNECINLLTETNWDQSMDTIRAIRNLPQAVLLKLLEGLHNTPTPLQTTTTTTTNQNFNFSNQPKPSIGIGLDSCVIPLRHSGLNLIQTTDFFYPLIEDPYIMGKIACANVLSDLYAMGVTECDNMLMLLSVSTKLNDKERDLLIPRMIQGFKDCASEAGTSVNGGQTVFNPWIIIGGVATSICSTQEYISPDNAMVSDVLVLTKPLGTQVAVNAHQWLDNPERWNKIKLVVTEEDVRKAYLRSMSSMTRLNRIAAQLMHKYNAHAATDVTGFGLLGHAQNLAKYQKNEVSFVIHNLPIIAKMAAISKACNNMFGLVQGTSAETSGGLLVALPREQAAAYCKDIQNQEGFQAWIIGIVEKGNRTARIIDKPRIIEVPAKETDGELW
;
A
#
# COMPACT_ATOMS: atom_id res chain seq x y z
N ASN A 1 5.28 2.27 35.14
CA ASN A 1 5.24 3.75 34.98
C ASN A 1 4.78 4.21 33.58
N CYS A 2 3.78 3.55 32.97
CA CYS A 2 3.36 3.87 31.59
C CYS A 2 2.13 4.78 31.50
N SER A 3 1.57 5.21 32.64
CA SER A 3 0.37 6.05 32.72
C SER A 3 0.64 7.56 32.76
N ILE A 4 1.91 7.98 32.90
CA ILE A 4 2.29 9.39 33.00
C ILE A 4 2.60 9.90 31.61
N GLY A 5 1.79 10.82 31.06
CA GLY A 5 1.97 11.34 29.70
C GLY A 5 3.33 11.99 29.45
N ARG A 6 3.80 11.96 28.20
CA ARG A 6 5.08 12.57 27.75
C ARG A 6 5.32 13.97 28.33
N ASN A 7 4.31 14.83 28.24
CA ASN A 7 4.42 16.23 28.69
C ASN A 7 4.69 16.34 30.19
N VAL A 8 4.12 15.44 31.00
CA VAL A 8 4.34 15.42 32.46
C VAL A 8 5.78 15.02 32.76
N ARG A 9 6.33 14.02 32.05
CA ARG A 9 7.73 13.59 32.24
C ARG A 9 8.72 14.67 31.79
N VAL A 10 8.47 15.33 30.67
CA VAL A 10 9.27 16.48 30.22
C VAL A 10 9.15 17.65 31.21
N ALA A 11 7.95 17.96 31.71
CA ALA A 11 7.75 18.98 32.73
C ALA A 11 8.48 18.65 34.04
N ALA A 12 8.52 17.37 34.44
CA ALA A 12 9.32 16.92 35.57
C ALA A 12 10.82 17.17 35.34
N CYS A 13 11.35 16.90 34.13
CA CYS A 13 12.73 17.27 33.78
C CYS A 13 12.96 18.79 33.90
N TYR A 14 12.04 19.64 33.43
CA TYR A 14 12.14 21.10 33.60
C TYR A 14 12.07 21.55 35.06
N ALA A 15 11.25 20.90 35.89
CA ALA A 15 11.22 21.17 37.32
C ALA A 15 12.56 20.80 37.97
N CYS A 16 13.14 19.65 37.61
CA CYS A 16 14.48 19.27 38.06
C CYS A 16 15.55 20.28 37.59
N PHE A 17 15.49 20.71 36.33
CA PHE A 17 16.38 21.76 35.78
C PHE A 17 16.32 23.04 36.61
N SER A 18 15.11 23.52 36.90
CA SER A 18 14.88 24.76 37.64
C SER A 18 15.39 24.66 39.07
N ASN A 19 15.20 23.52 39.73
CA ASN A 19 15.71 23.26 41.07
C ASN A 19 17.23 23.24 41.10
N VAL A 20 17.87 22.49 40.19
CA VAL A 20 19.35 22.45 40.03
C VAL A 20 19.93 23.85 39.84
N ASN A 21 19.17 24.75 39.20
CA ASN A 21 19.56 26.14 38.92
C ASN A 21 19.16 27.17 39.98
N SER A 22 18.47 26.75 41.05
CA SER A 22 18.07 27.65 42.14
C SER A 22 19.27 28.02 43.03
N ARG A 23 19.23 29.22 43.64
CA ARG A 23 20.36 29.81 44.40
C ARG A 23 20.69 29.13 45.75
N HIS A 24 20.02 28.03 46.10
CA HIS A 24 20.17 27.33 47.38
C HIS A 24 20.82 25.94 47.20
N THR A 25 22.12 25.92 46.91
CA THR A 25 22.89 24.69 46.63
C THR A 25 22.88 23.65 47.77
N GLY A 26 22.68 24.08 49.02
CA GLY A 26 22.66 23.18 50.19
C GLY A 26 21.44 22.27 50.29
N ALA A 27 20.30 22.63 49.68
CA ALA A 27 19.05 21.86 49.82
C ALA A 27 19.00 20.61 48.93
N ILE A 28 19.70 20.64 47.78
CA ILE A 28 19.68 19.56 46.78
C ILE A 28 20.82 18.56 46.99
N ALA A 29 21.92 18.99 47.63
CA ALA A 29 23.11 18.17 47.85
C ALA A 29 22.85 16.76 48.42
N PRO A 30 21.92 16.55 49.40
CA PRO A 30 21.64 15.20 49.91
C PRO A 30 20.98 14.26 48.91
N TYR A 31 20.28 14.80 47.89
CA TYR A 31 19.47 14.04 46.94
C TYR A 31 20.14 13.86 45.57
N ILE A 32 21.35 14.41 45.39
CA ILE A 32 21.99 14.52 44.08
C ILE A 32 22.21 13.16 43.40
N ASN A 33 22.64 12.15 44.15
CA ASN A 33 22.89 10.80 43.63
C ASN A 33 21.60 10.11 43.17
N GLN A 34 20.51 10.30 43.91
CA GLN A 34 19.21 9.75 43.54
C GLN A 34 18.64 10.45 42.30
N LEU A 35 18.80 11.78 42.22
CA LEU A 35 18.39 12.57 41.07
C LEU A 35 19.17 12.17 39.81
N THR A 36 20.49 12.06 39.89
CA THR A 36 21.33 11.65 38.75
C THR A 36 20.99 10.25 38.26
N GLY A 37 20.76 9.30 39.18
CA GLY A 37 20.33 7.95 38.84
C GLY A 37 19.00 7.91 38.09
N ALA A 38 18.02 8.69 38.56
CA ALA A 38 16.72 8.80 37.92
C ALA A 38 16.81 9.47 36.53
N LEU A 39 17.59 10.55 36.40
CA LEU A 39 17.81 11.25 35.13
C LEU A 39 18.52 10.36 34.11
N LEU A 40 19.55 9.62 34.52
CA LEU A 40 20.25 8.66 33.65
C LEU A 40 19.31 7.53 33.21
N SER A 41 18.49 6.99 34.12
CA SER A 41 17.49 5.97 33.79
C SER A 41 16.49 6.46 32.74
N VAL A 42 15.99 7.69 32.89
CA VAL A 42 15.10 8.32 31.89
C VAL A 42 15.85 8.58 30.58
N THR A 43 17.12 8.98 30.65
CA THR A 43 17.97 9.24 29.49
C THR A 43 18.14 8.02 28.60
N VAL A 44 18.27 6.82 29.17
CA VAL A 44 18.46 5.60 28.36
C VAL A 44 17.18 4.78 28.12
N PHE A 45 16.21 4.79 29.03
CA PHE A 45 15.09 3.85 28.96
C PHE A 45 13.72 4.48 28.66
N ASP A 46 13.58 5.81 28.60
CA ASP A 46 12.29 6.41 28.18
C ASP A 46 12.03 6.16 26.69
N LEU A 47 10.79 5.84 26.31
CA LEU A 47 10.40 5.60 24.92
C LEU A 47 10.51 6.88 24.07
N GLU A 48 10.24 8.03 24.69
CA GLU A 48 10.16 9.31 24.03
C GLU A 48 11.53 9.97 23.93
N VAL A 49 12.00 10.19 22.70
CA VAL A 49 13.28 10.86 22.45
C VAL A 49 13.38 12.24 23.11
N LYS A 50 12.26 12.98 23.21
CA LYS A 50 12.23 14.28 23.89
C LYS A 50 12.44 14.14 25.39
N CYS A 51 11.89 13.11 26.03
CA CYS A 51 12.12 12.83 27.44
C CYS A 51 13.58 12.45 27.70
N ARG A 52 14.15 11.57 26.85
CA ARG A 52 15.57 11.18 26.94
C ARG A 52 16.50 12.39 26.83
N ARG A 53 16.27 13.25 25.84
CA ARG A 53 17.06 14.49 25.65
C ARG A 53 16.88 15.49 26.77
N ALA A 54 15.66 15.67 27.28
CA ALA A 54 15.40 16.57 28.40
C ALA A 54 16.12 16.08 29.67
N ALA A 55 16.04 14.78 29.97
CA ALA A 55 16.74 14.21 31.12
C ALA A 55 18.26 14.31 31.00
N LEU A 56 18.82 14.08 29.80
CA LEU A 56 20.26 14.25 29.54
C LEU A 56 20.72 15.70 29.80
N ALA A 57 19.95 16.68 29.31
CA ALA A 57 20.28 18.09 29.50
C ALA A 57 20.31 18.48 30.99
N VAL A 58 19.31 18.02 31.76
CA VAL A 58 19.28 18.24 33.21
C VAL A 58 20.46 17.56 33.89
N PHE A 59 20.80 16.35 33.47
CA PHE A 59 21.95 15.62 34.01
C PHE A 59 23.27 16.35 33.75
N GLN A 60 23.48 16.88 32.54
CA GLN A 60 24.66 17.68 32.19
C GLN A 60 24.77 18.94 33.05
N GLU A 61 23.68 19.70 33.20
CA GLU A 61 23.64 20.88 34.08
C GLU A 61 23.93 20.50 35.55
N THR A 62 23.41 19.34 35.99
CA THR A 62 23.66 18.81 37.33
C THR A 62 25.14 18.48 37.53
N LEU A 63 25.79 17.88 36.52
CA LEU A 63 27.23 17.61 36.54
C LEU A 63 28.07 18.88 36.55
N GLU A 64 27.69 19.91 35.78
CA GLU A 64 28.44 21.17 35.75
C GLU A 64 28.43 21.88 37.11
N LYS A 65 27.29 21.88 37.80
CA LYS A 65 27.12 22.58 39.09
C LYS A 65 27.58 21.79 40.30
N TYR A 66 27.33 20.48 40.30
CA TYR A 66 27.57 19.61 41.47
C TYR A 66 28.62 18.54 41.20
N GLY A 67 29.36 18.61 40.08
CA GLY A 67 30.33 17.60 39.65
C GLY A 67 31.46 17.32 40.64
N GLN A 68 31.81 18.28 41.50
CA GLN A 68 32.77 18.07 42.59
C GLN A 68 32.24 17.11 43.67
N LEU A 69 30.93 17.12 43.94
CA LEU A 69 30.26 16.18 44.85
C LEU A 69 30.06 14.79 44.20
N LEU A 70 30.15 14.72 42.88
CA LEU A 70 29.99 13.50 42.09
C LEU A 70 31.34 12.85 41.75
N ASN A 71 32.43 13.20 42.43
CA ASN A 71 33.78 12.63 42.24
C ASN A 71 34.30 12.67 40.78
N GLY A 72 34.31 13.85 40.14
CA GLY A 72 35.15 14.10 38.94
C GLY A 72 34.80 13.28 37.69
N LYS A 73 33.52 13.05 37.42
CA LYS A 73 33.00 12.18 36.35
C LYS A 73 32.93 12.84 34.95
N GLY A 74 34.03 13.46 34.53
CA GLY A 74 34.12 14.30 33.32
C GLY A 74 33.87 13.61 31.97
N ASN A 75 33.84 12.27 31.89
CA ASN A 75 33.56 11.56 30.65
C ASN A 75 32.06 11.31 30.37
N LEU A 76 31.19 11.38 31.38
CA LEU A 76 29.72 11.28 31.21
C LEU A 76 29.11 12.54 30.58
N ALA A 77 29.87 13.64 30.52
CA ALA A 77 29.42 14.92 29.94
C ALA A 77 29.51 14.98 28.40
N LYS A 78 30.17 14.01 27.76
CA LYS A 78 30.46 14.04 26.31
C LYS A 78 29.29 13.64 25.40
N TRP A 79 28.15 13.27 25.96
CA TRP A 79 27.05 12.77 25.15
C TRP A 79 26.21 13.85 24.50
N GLU A 80 25.94 13.66 23.22
CA GLU A 80 25.16 14.56 22.42
C GLU A 80 23.76 13.99 22.15
N TYR A 81 22.82 14.88 21.78
CA TYR A 81 21.44 14.51 21.47
C TYR A 81 21.27 13.49 20.33
N TYR A 82 22.32 13.23 19.55
CA TYR A 82 22.34 12.21 18.52
C TYR A 82 22.37 10.80 19.12
N GLU A 83 23.23 10.54 20.11
CA GLU A 83 23.44 9.21 20.68
C GLU A 83 22.20 8.71 21.43
N VAL A 84 21.50 9.61 22.14
CA VAL A 84 20.21 9.30 22.80
C VAL A 84 19.01 9.28 21.84
N GLY A 85 19.25 9.51 20.54
CA GLY A 85 18.23 9.54 19.50
C GLY A 85 17.62 8.17 19.23
N GLN A 86 18.44 7.13 19.17
CA GLN A 86 18.01 5.75 18.88
C GLN A 86 17.85 4.93 20.16
N ILE A 87 16.66 4.37 20.40
CA ILE A 87 16.36 3.60 21.61
C ILE A 87 17.22 2.33 21.73
N GLN A 88 17.55 1.69 20.61
CA GLN A 88 18.41 0.51 20.60
C GLN A 88 19.83 0.84 21.08
N ASN A 89 20.44 1.93 20.59
CA ASN A 89 21.73 2.43 21.07
C ASN A 89 21.67 2.78 22.58
N CYS A 90 20.56 3.35 23.04
CA CYS A 90 20.37 3.68 24.45
C CYS A 90 20.41 2.44 25.35
N PHE A 91 19.68 1.38 24.98
CA PHE A 91 19.65 0.12 25.74
C PHE A 91 20.95 -0.67 25.61
N LEU A 92 21.53 -0.76 24.42
CA LEU A 92 22.59 -1.73 24.14
C LEU A 92 24.00 -1.17 24.33
N ASP A 93 24.20 0.15 24.29
CA ASP A 93 25.53 0.75 24.35
C ASP A 93 25.62 1.79 25.46
N LEU A 94 24.72 2.79 25.50
CA LEU A 94 24.75 3.83 26.53
C LEU A 94 24.46 3.28 27.94
N ALA A 95 23.44 2.44 28.10
CA ALA A 95 23.13 1.85 29.41
C ALA A 95 24.31 1.03 29.95
N ILE A 96 25.04 0.33 29.08
CA ILE A 96 26.23 -0.46 29.45
C ILE A 96 27.37 0.46 29.89
N TYR A 97 27.58 1.57 29.17
CA TYR A 97 28.55 2.57 29.58
C TYR A 97 28.20 3.19 30.94
N ILE A 98 26.95 3.57 31.17
CA ILE A 98 26.50 4.13 32.47
C ILE A 98 26.74 3.12 33.59
N ALA A 99 26.40 1.86 33.35
CA ALA A 99 26.60 0.79 34.33
C ALA A 99 28.08 0.44 34.55
N GLY A 100 29.00 0.95 33.73
CA GLY A 100 30.43 0.91 34.00
C GLY A 100 30.82 1.65 35.29
N PHE A 101 30.04 2.65 35.68
CA PHE A 101 30.19 3.35 36.96
C PHE A 101 29.43 2.59 38.06
N ASP A 102 30.17 2.11 39.06
CA ASP A 102 29.63 1.23 40.14
C ASP A 102 28.39 1.83 40.82
N GLU A 103 28.32 3.15 40.98
CA GLU A 103 27.25 3.82 41.73
C GLU A 103 25.91 3.84 40.97
N TYR A 104 25.93 3.72 39.64
CA TYR A 104 24.72 3.70 38.81
C TYR A 104 24.35 2.30 38.34
N ARG A 105 25.29 1.34 38.39
CA ARG A 105 25.11 -0.02 37.89
C ARG A 105 23.86 -0.69 38.47
N GLN A 106 23.72 -0.69 39.79
CA GLN A 106 22.60 -1.34 40.46
C GLN A 106 21.27 -0.67 40.10
N GLN A 107 21.21 0.67 40.08
CA GLN A 107 20.00 1.42 39.73
C GLN A 107 19.52 1.15 38.30
N ILE A 108 20.45 1.03 37.35
CA ILE A 108 20.16 0.69 35.95
C ILE A 108 19.53 -0.71 35.86
N ILE A 109 20.12 -1.69 36.56
CA ILE A 109 19.62 -3.07 36.57
C ILE A 109 18.24 -3.15 37.23
N GLU A 110 18.06 -2.50 38.39
CA GLU A 110 16.78 -2.43 39.09
C GLU A 110 15.70 -1.77 38.24
N HIS A 111 16.01 -0.67 37.54
CA HIS A 111 15.07 -0.02 36.64
C HIS A 111 14.58 -0.96 35.51
N LEU A 112 15.48 -1.74 34.92
CA LEU A 112 15.13 -2.75 33.92
C LEU A 112 14.18 -3.81 34.50
N LEU A 113 14.48 -4.29 35.71
CA LEU A 113 13.73 -5.33 36.42
C LEU A 113 12.44 -4.86 37.09
N GLU A 114 12.19 -3.56 37.19
CA GLU A 114 10.97 -3.03 37.78
C GLU A 114 10.02 -2.45 36.73
N HIS A 115 10.56 -1.97 35.60
CA HIS A 115 9.80 -1.14 34.67
C HIS A 115 9.90 -1.53 33.20
N LYS A 116 10.87 -2.35 32.80
CA LYS A 116 11.14 -2.60 31.36
C LYS A 116 10.97 -4.04 30.94
N PHE A 117 11.34 -5.00 31.78
CA PHE A 117 11.19 -6.41 31.42
C PHE A 117 9.71 -6.83 31.31
N ASN A 118 8.80 -6.23 32.10
CA ASN A 118 7.36 -6.48 32.06
C ASN A 118 6.57 -5.44 31.24
N HIS A 119 7.24 -4.69 30.37
CA HIS A 119 6.62 -3.63 29.58
C HIS A 119 5.58 -4.20 28.60
N TRP A 120 4.55 -3.43 28.23
CA TRP A 120 3.48 -3.89 27.33
C TRP A 120 3.96 -4.11 25.88
N ASP A 121 4.88 -3.26 25.41
CA ASP A 121 5.56 -3.40 24.12
C ASP A 121 6.63 -4.52 24.19
N HIS A 122 6.52 -5.51 23.32
CA HIS A 122 7.41 -6.66 23.30
C HIS A 122 8.83 -6.32 22.84
N SER A 123 9.01 -5.34 21.94
CA SER A 123 10.34 -4.92 21.48
C SER A 123 11.16 -4.33 22.62
N ILE A 124 10.51 -3.68 23.59
CA ILE A 124 11.17 -3.17 24.81
C ILE A 124 11.58 -4.31 25.72
N ARG A 125 10.76 -5.37 25.84
CA ARG A 125 11.13 -6.57 26.60
C ARG A 125 12.33 -7.29 25.98
N GLU A 126 12.38 -7.38 24.65
CA GLU A 126 13.52 -7.93 23.92
C GLU A 126 14.79 -7.10 24.13
N LEU A 127 14.73 -5.76 23.98
CA LEU A 127 15.86 -4.87 24.27
C LEU A 127 16.31 -4.96 25.73
N THR A 128 15.38 -5.12 26.67
CA THR A 128 15.68 -5.34 28.09
C THR A 128 16.47 -6.62 28.30
N SER A 129 16.07 -7.73 27.68
CA SER A 129 16.78 -9.01 27.77
C SER A 129 18.22 -8.92 27.22
N GLN A 130 18.41 -8.21 26.10
CA GLN A 130 19.73 -7.99 25.49
C GLN A 130 20.60 -7.09 26.36
N CYS A 131 20.02 -6.02 26.93
CA CYS A 131 20.72 -5.11 27.84
C CYS A 131 21.19 -5.86 29.10
N LEU A 132 20.31 -6.63 29.75
CA LEU A 132 20.67 -7.42 30.94
C LEU A 132 21.80 -8.41 30.63
N SER A 133 21.76 -9.06 29.47
CA SER A 133 22.84 -9.95 29.02
C SER A 133 24.18 -9.23 28.91
N LYS A 134 24.24 -8.08 28.22
CA LYS A 134 25.47 -7.28 28.09
C LYS A 134 26.00 -6.78 29.44
N LEU A 135 25.12 -6.46 30.39
CA LEU A 135 25.50 -6.03 31.74
C LEU A 135 26.16 -7.13 32.58
N THR A 136 25.96 -8.41 32.22
CA THR A 136 26.55 -9.57 32.91
C THR A 136 28.07 -9.47 33.04
N ILE A 137 28.76 -8.91 32.03
CA ILE A 137 30.22 -8.77 32.03
C ILE A 137 30.69 -7.86 33.19
N LEU A 138 29.89 -6.86 33.56
CA LEU A 138 30.23 -5.87 34.59
C LEU A 138 29.90 -6.33 36.02
N CYS A 139 28.89 -7.20 36.19
CA CYS A 139 28.46 -7.66 37.51
C CYS A 139 27.87 -9.08 37.50
N PRO A 140 28.69 -10.10 37.18
CA PRO A 140 28.21 -11.48 37.06
C PRO A 140 27.64 -12.04 38.37
N ASP A 141 28.22 -11.69 39.52
CA ASP A 141 27.72 -12.10 40.84
C ASP A 141 26.29 -11.58 41.10
N TYR A 142 26.03 -10.30 40.83
CA TYR A 142 24.70 -9.72 41.04
C TYR A 142 23.66 -10.32 40.08
N MET A 143 24.05 -10.55 38.82
CA MET A 143 23.16 -11.21 37.85
C MET A 143 22.80 -12.64 38.27
N SER A 144 23.77 -13.42 38.73
CA SER A 144 23.56 -14.79 39.19
C SER A 144 22.75 -14.85 40.49
N PHE A 145 23.15 -14.12 41.53
CA PHE A 145 22.59 -14.31 42.88
C PHE A 145 21.29 -13.54 43.15
N ILE A 146 21.02 -12.47 42.40
CA ILE A 146 19.84 -11.61 42.63
C ILE A 146 18.89 -11.64 41.43
N VAL A 147 19.42 -11.44 40.23
CA VAL A 147 18.57 -11.24 39.04
C VAL A 147 17.95 -12.55 38.55
N ILE A 148 18.76 -13.62 38.39
CA ILE A 148 18.25 -14.92 37.93
C ILE A 148 17.15 -15.49 38.85
N PRO A 149 17.31 -15.54 40.19
CA PRO A 149 16.26 -16.02 41.09
C PRO A 149 14.94 -15.24 40.95
N LYS A 150 15.01 -13.92 40.76
CA LYS A 150 13.80 -13.11 40.50
C LYS A 150 13.14 -13.49 39.18
N LEU A 151 13.92 -13.58 38.10
CA LEU A 151 13.41 -13.90 36.77
C LEU A 151 12.87 -15.33 36.68
N LEU A 152 13.45 -16.29 37.43
CA LEU A 152 12.94 -17.65 37.57
C LEU A 152 11.49 -17.65 38.08
N LYS A 153 11.24 -16.93 39.18
CA LYS A 153 9.89 -16.76 39.73
C LYS A 153 8.95 -16.07 38.74
N ASP A 154 9.40 -14.98 38.12
CA ASP A 154 8.58 -14.17 37.22
C ASP A 154 8.29 -14.88 35.87
N SER A 155 9.12 -15.84 35.47
CA SER A 155 8.91 -16.69 34.28
C SER A 155 7.70 -17.62 34.39
N LEU A 156 7.12 -17.76 35.59
CA LEU A 156 5.89 -18.51 35.86
C LEU A 156 4.74 -17.59 36.27
N SER A 157 4.88 -16.27 36.06
CA SER A 157 3.84 -15.30 36.37
C SER A 157 2.56 -15.53 35.56
N ILE A 158 1.42 -15.19 36.16
CA ILE A 158 0.11 -15.15 35.51
C ILE A 158 0.06 -14.00 34.48
N ASP A 159 0.79 -12.91 34.73
CA ASP A 159 0.89 -11.78 33.81
C ASP A 159 1.76 -12.14 32.60
N LEU A 160 1.18 -12.05 31.40
CA LEU A 160 1.83 -12.43 30.14
C LEU A 160 3.10 -11.62 29.87
N ASN A 161 3.10 -10.30 30.11
CA ASN A 161 4.23 -9.43 29.78
C ASN A 161 5.41 -9.74 30.70
N THR A 162 5.15 -9.88 32.00
CA THR A 162 6.12 -10.29 33.01
C THR A 162 6.70 -11.65 32.66
N ARG A 163 5.85 -12.65 32.40
CA ARG A 163 6.28 -14.00 32.03
C ARG A 163 7.16 -14.01 30.79
N HIS A 164 6.72 -13.34 29.72
CA HIS A 164 7.44 -13.28 28.45
C HIS A 164 8.81 -12.61 28.61
N GLY A 165 8.85 -11.42 29.23
CA GLY A 165 10.11 -10.70 29.41
C GLY A 165 11.07 -11.39 30.37
N ALA A 166 10.54 -12.05 31.40
CA ALA A 166 11.34 -12.86 32.31
C ALA A 166 12.01 -14.03 31.59
N LEU A 167 11.25 -14.78 30.78
CA LEU A 167 11.77 -15.93 30.04
C LEU A 167 12.87 -15.51 29.02
N LEU A 168 12.66 -14.42 28.28
CA LEU A 168 13.68 -13.89 27.36
C LEU A 168 14.95 -13.45 28.09
N SER A 169 14.79 -12.73 29.21
CA SER A 169 15.92 -12.23 30.01
C SER A 169 16.69 -13.37 30.65
N LEU A 170 15.98 -14.38 31.16
CA LEU A 170 16.56 -15.59 31.74
C LEU A 170 17.41 -16.34 30.69
N ALA A 171 16.87 -16.58 29.50
CA ALA A 171 17.58 -17.22 28.39
C ALA A 171 18.89 -16.52 28.05
N GLN A 172 18.88 -15.19 27.96
CA GLN A 172 20.07 -14.42 27.61
C GLN A 172 21.09 -14.29 28.73
N LEU A 173 20.65 -14.22 29.98
CA LEU A 173 21.55 -14.14 31.13
C LEU A 173 22.29 -15.46 31.34
N ILE A 174 21.59 -16.59 31.19
CA ILE A 174 22.21 -17.91 31.27
C ILE A 174 23.33 -18.04 30.24
N HIS A 175 23.03 -17.71 28.99
CA HIS A 175 24.00 -17.78 27.92
C HIS A 175 25.15 -16.78 28.11
N GLY A 176 24.85 -15.53 28.50
CA GLY A 176 25.88 -14.51 28.77
C GLY A 176 26.83 -14.88 29.91
N LEU A 177 26.33 -15.53 30.98
CA LEU A 177 27.16 -16.07 32.05
C LEU A 177 28.03 -17.23 31.55
N CYS A 178 27.47 -18.17 30.79
CA CYS A 178 28.25 -19.27 30.20
C CYS A 178 29.35 -18.76 29.27
N ASP A 179 29.05 -17.81 28.40
CA ASP A 179 30.01 -17.20 27.47
C ASP A 179 31.15 -16.53 28.25
N LEU A 180 30.86 -15.85 29.36
CA LEU A 180 31.87 -15.25 30.24
C LEU A 180 32.82 -16.26 30.90
N ILE A 181 32.40 -17.52 31.03
CA ILE A 181 33.16 -18.59 31.70
C ILE A 181 33.91 -19.48 30.69
N THR A 182 33.44 -19.58 29.45
CA THR A 182 33.88 -20.58 28.45
C THR A 182 35.39 -20.60 28.22
N ASP A 183 36.06 -19.46 28.25
CA ASP A 183 37.50 -19.33 27.99
C ASP A 183 38.36 -19.21 29.27
N LYS A 184 37.81 -19.48 30.46
CA LYS A 184 38.53 -19.34 31.73
C LYS A 184 39.11 -20.67 32.23
N GLU A 185 40.35 -20.63 32.72
CA GLU A 185 41.04 -21.82 33.25
C GLU A 185 40.29 -22.49 34.42
N ASN A 186 39.59 -21.69 35.25
CA ASN A 186 38.77 -22.15 36.37
C ASN A 186 37.28 -22.33 36.03
N GLN A 187 36.96 -22.67 34.77
CA GLN A 187 35.58 -22.81 34.28
C GLN A 187 34.66 -23.65 35.18
N LYS A 188 35.11 -24.82 35.67
CA LYS A 188 34.29 -25.70 36.51
C LYS A 188 33.85 -25.04 37.81
N GLU A 189 34.78 -24.39 38.50
CA GLU A 189 34.53 -23.68 39.75
C GLU A 189 33.57 -22.49 39.53
N LEU A 190 33.76 -21.74 38.43
CA LEU A 190 32.89 -20.60 38.12
C LEU A 190 31.48 -21.01 37.72
N ILE A 191 31.30 -22.11 36.98
CA ILE A 191 29.97 -22.65 36.69
C ILE A 191 29.30 -23.07 38.00
N GLU A 192 29.97 -23.82 38.87
CA GLU A 192 29.43 -24.22 40.18
C GLU A 192 29.10 -23.03 41.08
N LYS A 193 29.89 -21.95 40.99
CA LYS A 193 29.62 -20.69 41.69
C LYS A 193 28.35 -20.00 41.19
N TYR A 194 28.22 -19.80 39.87
CA TYR A 194 27.14 -18.99 39.30
C TYR A 194 25.85 -19.77 39.04
N PHE A 195 25.93 -21.10 38.91
CA PHE A 195 24.80 -22.00 38.71
C PHE A 195 24.82 -23.06 39.81
N THR A 196 24.21 -22.71 40.95
CA THR A 196 24.05 -23.66 42.06
C THR A 196 23.16 -24.84 41.65
N GLN A 197 23.26 -25.96 42.36
CA GLN A 197 22.44 -27.15 42.06
C GLN A 197 20.94 -26.87 42.16
N ASP A 198 20.52 -26.08 43.16
CA ASP A 198 19.12 -25.69 43.35
C ASP A 198 18.61 -24.83 42.19
N MET A 199 19.37 -23.79 41.80
CA MET A 199 19.04 -22.94 40.64
C MET A 199 18.97 -23.75 39.34
N THR A 200 19.89 -24.70 39.16
CA THR A 200 19.93 -25.59 37.99
C THR A 200 18.69 -26.49 37.94
N SER A 201 18.24 -27.00 39.08
CA SER A 201 16.99 -27.77 39.18
C SER A 201 15.77 -26.92 38.83
N GLU A 202 15.67 -25.71 39.39
CA GLU A 202 14.56 -24.79 39.09
C GLU A 202 14.51 -24.42 37.61
N LEU A 203 15.65 -24.11 37.00
CA LEU A 203 15.77 -23.81 35.58
C LEU A 203 15.31 -24.98 34.69
N LYS A 204 15.66 -26.22 35.06
CA LYS A 204 15.21 -27.43 34.36
C LYS A 204 13.69 -27.56 34.42
N GLU A 205 13.08 -27.20 35.55
CA GLU A 205 11.63 -27.27 35.74
C GLU A 205 10.85 -26.15 35.05
N VAL A 206 11.46 -24.99 34.73
CA VAL A 206 10.73 -23.86 34.11
C VAL A 206 10.01 -24.28 32.84
N LEU A 207 10.68 -24.97 31.91
CA LEU A 207 10.05 -25.42 30.67
C LEU A 207 8.95 -26.45 30.94
N SER A 208 9.20 -27.43 31.81
CA SER A 208 8.20 -28.43 32.19
C SER A 208 6.94 -27.78 32.77
N LYS A 209 7.09 -26.83 33.69
CA LYS A 209 5.98 -26.07 34.28
C LYS A 209 5.24 -25.24 33.23
N ILE A 210 5.96 -24.58 32.31
CA ILE A 210 5.34 -23.85 31.19
C ILE A 210 4.53 -24.79 30.28
N PHE A 211 5.03 -26.01 30.06
CA PHE A 211 4.35 -27.04 29.27
C PHE A 211 3.10 -27.58 29.96
N ASP A 212 3.20 -27.93 31.24
CA ASP A 212 2.12 -28.49 32.05
C ASP A 212 0.97 -27.49 32.26
N GLU A 213 1.30 -26.23 32.54
CA GLU A 213 0.33 -25.13 32.70
C GLU A 213 -0.25 -24.63 31.37
N LYS A 214 0.29 -25.09 30.23
CA LYS A 214 -0.17 -24.75 28.88
C LYS A 214 -0.22 -23.25 28.62
N TYR A 215 0.81 -22.52 29.08
CA TYR A 215 0.91 -21.05 28.96
C TYR A 215 1.02 -20.51 27.52
N PHE A 216 1.00 -21.39 26.53
CA PHE A 216 0.91 -21.09 25.09
C PHE A 216 -0.51 -21.22 24.51
N ARG A 217 -1.55 -21.42 25.35
CA ARG A 217 -2.96 -21.36 24.92
C ARG A 217 -3.46 -19.91 24.80
N GLY A 218 -4.42 -19.69 23.90
CA GLY A 218 -5.02 -18.38 23.67
C GLY A 218 -4.12 -17.41 22.88
N SER A 219 -4.50 -16.13 22.84
CA SER A 219 -3.80 -15.09 22.08
C SER A 219 -2.37 -14.82 22.57
N GLY A 220 -2.10 -15.01 23.86
CA GLY A 220 -0.75 -14.90 24.43
C GLY A 220 0.24 -15.96 23.94
N GLY A 221 -0.26 -17.05 23.35
CA GLY A 221 0.57 -18.12 22.79
C GLY A 221 1.44 -17.69 21.61
N GLU A 222 1.01 -16.67 20.84
CA GLU A 222 1.79 -16.14 19.72
C GLU A 222 3.11 -15.48 20.18
N TYR A 223 3.16 -14.98 21.41
CA TYR A 223 4.37 -14.41 22.01
C TYR A 223 5.17 -15.46 22.79
N MET A 224 4.50 -16.30 23.57
CA MET A 224 5.17 -17.30 24.40
C MET A 224 5.89 -18.36 23.58
N ARG A 225 5.35 -18.77 22.42
CA ARG A 225 5.97 -19.82 21.61
C ARG A 225 7.36 -19.42 21.08
N PRO A 226 7.53 -18.27 20.41
CA PRO A 226 8.86 -17.77 20.04
C PRO A 226 9.78 -17.57 21.24
N ALA A 227 9.27 -17.10 22.38
CA ALA A 227 10.09 -16.92 23.59
C ALA A 227 10.64 -18.26 24.15
N VAL A 228 9.84 -19.32 24.11
CA VAL A 228 10.30 -20.67 24.49
C VAL A 228 11.28 -21.22 23.46
N CYS A 229 11.04 -21.05 22.15
CA CYS A 229 12.02 -21.39 21.11
C CYS A 229 13.37 -20.67 21.35
N PHE A 230 13.31 -19.38 21.66
CA PHE A 230 14.49 -18.58 21.98
C PHE A 230 15.22 -19.08 23.24
N PHE A 231 14.47 -19.48 24.28
CA PHE A 231 15.05 -20.09 25.47
C PHE A 231 15.77 -21.40 25.14
N ILE A 232 15.14 -22.31 24.40
CA ILE A 232 15.74 -23.57 23.95
C ILE A 232 17.03 -23.29 23.17
N LYS A 233 16.99 -22.36 22.21
CA LYS A 233 18.15 -21.95 21.41
C LYS A 233 19.32 -21.46 22.27
N LYS A 234 19.07 -20.56 23.22
CA LYS A 234 20.12 -19.98 24.09
C LYS A 234 20.65 -21.00 25.11
N PHE A 235 19.79 -21.88 25.61
CA PHE A 235 20.18 -23.00 26.45
C PHE A 235 21.08 -23.99 25.69
N SER A 236 20.72 -24.36 24.46
CA SER A 236 21.54 -25.21 23.59
C SER A 236 22.93 -24.66 23.31
N LEU A 237 23.07 -23.33 23.24
CA LEU A 237 24.38 -22.67 23.08
C LEU A 237 25.21 -22.70 24.36
N SER A 238 24.59 -22.88 25.53
CA SER A 238 25.23 -22.85 26.85
C SER A 238 25.83 -24.22 27.21
N LYS A 239 26.78 -24.72 26.41
CA LYS A 239 27.35 -26.09 26.50
C LYS A 239 27.85 -26.48 27.88
N LEU A 240 28.55 -25.56 28.53
CA LEU A 240 29.09 -25.73 29.88
C LEU A 240 28.01 -26.13 30.90
N LEU A 241 26.82 -25.55 30.78
CA LEU A 241 25.72 -25.75 31.70
C LEU A 241 24.99 -27.09 31.46
N GLN A 242 25.08 -27.67 30.25
CA GLN A 242 24.41 -28.91 29.89
C GLN A 242 24.88 -30.09 30.75
N THR A 243 26.17 -30.10 31.10
CA THR A 243 26.77 -31.13 31.97
C THR A 243 26.18 -31.12 33.38
N GLN A 244 25.90 -29.93 33.93
CA GLN A 244 25.28 -29.79 35.25
C GLN A 244 23.77 -30.10 35.23
N PHE A 245 23.09 -29.77 34.14
CA PHE A 245 21.64 -30.00 34.00
C PHE A 245 21.26 -31.48 33.97
N LYS A 246 22.22 -32.39 33.70
CA LYS A 246 21.96 -33.82 33.47
C LYS A 246 20.74 -34.00 32.56
N ILE A 247 20.87 -33.48 31.33
CA ILE A 247 19.80 -33.52 30.34
C ILE A 247 19.39 -34.98 30.15
N ASP A 248 18.10 -35.26 30.40
CA ASP A 248 17.51 -36.57 30.23
C ASP A 248 16.66 -36.63 28.96
N GLU A 249 16.29 -37.85 28.57
CA GLU A 249 15.48 -38.12 27.39
C GLU A 249 14.09 -37.46 27.47
N THR A 250 13.58 -37.21 28.69
CA THR A 250 12.28 -36.58 28.90
C THR A 250 12.31 -35.11 28.51
N PHE A 251 13.32 -34.37 28.95
CA PHE A 251 13.51 -32.96 28.58
C PHE A 251 13.67 -32.80 27.06
N ILE A 252 14.48 -33.68 26.46
CA ILE A 252 14.72 -33.72 25.01
C ILE A 252 13.40 -33.92 24.26
N ASN A 253 12.62 -34.94 24.63
CA ASN A 253 11.36 -35.28 23.97
C ASN A 253 10.31 -34.17 24.15
N ASN A 254 10.26 -33.52 25.32
CA ASN A 254 9.37 -32.38 25.54
C ASN A 254 9.70 -31.20 24.61
N CYS A 255 10.99 -30.90 24.44
CA CYS A 255 11.43 -29.88 23.48
C CYS A 255 11.12 -30.28 22.04
N GLU A 256 11.32 -31.55 21.64
CA GLU A 256 10.98 -32.04 20.30
C GLU A 256 9.50 -31.82 19.99
N ASN A 257 8.64 -32.32 20.87
CA ASN A 257 7.19 -32.22 20.74
C ASN A 257 6.73 -30.77 20.67
N PHE A 258 7.36 -29.89 21.45
CA PHE A 258 7.06 -28.46 21.43
C PHE A 258 7.48 -27.80 20.11
N LEU A 259 8.68 -28.10 19.59
CA LEU A 259 9.15 -27.58 18.31
C LEU A 259 8.26 -28.06 17.16
N ILE A 260 7.87 -29.35 17.15
CA ILE A 260 6.91 -29.88 16.18
C ILE A 260 5.58 -29.12 16.27
N GLN A 261 5.02 -28.92 17.46
CA GLN A 261 3.79 -28.12 17.63
C GLN A 261 3.93 -26.68 17.10
N CYS A 262 5.11 -26.08 17.18
CA CYS A 262 5.38 -24.74 16.66
C CYS A 262 5.56 -24.74 15.13
N ILE A 263 6.20 -25.76 14.57
CA ILE A 263 6.29 -26.00 13.12
C ILE A 263 4.89 -26.19 12.51
N GLU A 264 4.02 -26.93 13.19
CA GLU A 264 2.65 -27.17 12.75
C GLU A 264 1.68 -26.04 13.11
N TYR A 265 2.16 -24.91 13.63
CA TYR A 265 1.31 -23.79 14.04
C TYR A 265 0.93 -22.91 12.84
N ASN A 266 -0.23 -22.25 12.88
CA ASN A 266 -0.78 -21.49 11.74
C ASN A 266 -0.24 -20.05 11.60
N LYS A 267 0.90 -19.73 12.22
CA LYS A 267 1.53 -18.40 12.16
C LYS A 267 3.00 -18.52 11.74
N GLU A 268 3.35 -17.83 10.65
CA GLU A 268 4.70 -17.84 10.05
C GLU A 268 5.79 -17.43 11.06
N SER A 269 5.54 -16.43 11.92
CA SER A 269 6.53 -16.00 12.95
C SER A 269 6.88 -17.10 13.95
N VAL A 270 5.92 -17.94 14.34
CA VAL A 270 6.13 -19.05 15.26
C VAL A 270 6.88 -20.19 14.56
N GLN A 271 6.52 -20.47 13.31
CA GLN A 271 7.18 -21.51 12.51
C GLN A 271 8.64 -21.17 12.23
N LEU A 272 8.92 -19.91 11.88
CA LEU A 272 10.29 -19.41 11.71
C LEU A 272 11.10 -19.52 12.99
N ALA A 273 10.56 -19.09 14.14
CA ALA A 273 11.25 -19.22 15.42
C ALA A 273 11.60 -20.68 15.75
N ALA A 274 10.70 -21.62 15.43
CA ALA A 274 10.95 -23.06 15.62
C ALA A 274 12.01 -23.59 14.64
N ALA A 275 11.91 -23.25 13.36
CA ALA A 275 12.88 -23.64 12.34
C ALA A 275 14.29 -23.10 12.63
N GLU A 276 14.42 -21.84 13.07
CA GLU A 276 15.69 -21.24 13.49
C GLU A 276 16.26 -21.85 14.78
N THR A 277 15.41 -22.43 15.62
CA THR A 277 15.82 -23.08 16.87
C THR A 277 16.28 -24.52 16.63
N LEU A 278 15.69 -25.20 15.65
CA LEU A 278 15.95 -26.59 15.30
C LEU A 278 17.45 -26.95 15.22
N PRO A 279 18.32 -26.23 14.48
CA PRO A 279 19.73 -26.62 14.39
C PRO A 279 20.48 -26.56 15.73
N TYR A 280 20.10 -25.65 16.63
CA TYR A 280 20.70 -25.57 17.98
C TYR A 280 20.17 -26.66 18.90
N TYR A 281 18.88 -26.98 18.77
CA TYR A 281 18.29 -28.10 19.48
C TYR A 281 18.94 -29.43 19.06
N CYS A 282 19.17 -29.64 17.76
CA CYS A 282 19.86 -30.82 17.24
C CYS A 282 21.29 -30.98 17.77
N ASP A 283 21.93 -29.89 18.19
CA ASP A 283 23.30 -29.86 18.70
C ASP A 283 23.39 -30.12 20.22
N ILE A 284 22.28 -30.37 20.94
CA ILE A 284 22.32 -30.69 22.38
C ILE A 284 23.11 -31.99 22.62
N ASP A 285 23.99 -32.00 23.63
CA ASP A 285 24.77 -33.19 23.99
C ASP A 285 23.86 -34.38 24.31
N ASN A 286 24.19 -35.57 23.77
CA ASN A 286 23.38 -36.78 23.83
C ASN A 286 22.02 -36.73 23.10
N TYR A 287 21.74 -35.71 22.25
CA TYR A 287 20.46 -35.64 21.54
C TYR A 287 20.19 -36.90 20.72
N HIS A 288 21.08 -37.40 19.84
CA HIS A 288 20.87 -38.73 19.25
C HIS A 288 22.11 -39.47 18.74
N GLN A 289 22.26 -40.71 19.23
CA GLN A 289 23.00 -41.81 18.59
C GLN A 289 22.27 -42.40 17.35
N ASN A 290 21.21 -41.75 16.84
CA ASN A 290 20.34 -42.23 15.75
C ASN A 290 19.95 -41.10 14.77
N GLU A 291 20.93 -40.66 14.01
CA GLU A 291 21.01 -39.36 13.31
C GLU A 291 20.18 -39.24 12.01
N SER A 292 19.33 -40.23 11.68
CA SER A 292 18.46 -40.20 10.47
C SER A 292 16.97 -40.08 10.74
N LYS A 293 16.50 -40.39 11.96
CA LYS A 293 15.06 -40.52 12.25
C LYS A 293 14.28 -39.21 12.12
N LEU A 294 14.87 -38.08 12.51
CA LEU A 294 14.17 -36.79 12.53
C LEU A 294 13.95 -36.21 11.13
N VAL A 295 14.94 -36.31 10.24
CA VAL A 295 14.81 -35.88 8.83
C VAL A 295 13.75 -36.72 8.13
N ASP A 296 13.80 -38.04 8.29
CA ASP A 296 12.80 -38.95 7.70
C ASP A 296 11.39 -38.68 8.26
N LEU A 297 11.26 -38.37 9.57
CA LEU A 297 10.01 -37.97 10.19
C LEU A 297 9.45 -36.68 9.58
N PHE A 298 10.27 -35.64 9.41
CA PHE A 298 9.81 -34.36 8.88
C PHE A 298 9.44 -34.47 7.39
N ILE A 299 10.19 -35.27 6.62
CA ILE A 299 9.83 -35.61 5.23
C ILE A 299 8.49 -36.35 5.20
N LYS A 300 8.30 -37.34 6.07
CA LYS A 300 7.04 -38.09 6.17
C LYS A 300 5.87 -37.16 6.50
N ASN A 301 6.00 -36.32 7.52
CA ASN A 301 4.92 -35.42 7.96
C ASN A 301 4.58 -34.38 6.90
N LEU A 302 5.58 -33.84 6.18
CA LEU A 302 5.36 -32.95 5.03
C LEU A 302 4.58 -33.64 3.90
N ARG A 303 4.83 -34.94 3.66
CA ARG A 303 4.14 -35.71 2.61
C ARG A 303 2.72 -36.10 3.00
N GLU A 304 2.47 -36.40 4.27
CA GLU A 304 1.17 -36.88 4.76
C GLU A 304 0.16 -35.76 5.04
N THR A 305 0.63 -34.55 5.38
CA THR A 305 -0.25 -33.44 5.74
C THR A 305 -0.90 -32.75 4.54
N SER A 306 -2.20 -32.47 4.67
CA SER A 306 -3.02 -31.74 3.67
C SER A 306 -3.17 -30.25 3.95
N LYS A 307 -2.62 -29.76 5.07
CA LYS A 307 -2.77 -28.37 5.52
C LYS A 307 -1.61 -27.51 5.04
N ASP A 308 -1.88 -26.50 4.21
CA ASP A 308 -0.86 -25.61 3.60
C ASP A 308 0.12 -25.02 4.63
N TYR A 309 -0.38 -24.42 5.71
CA TYR A 309 0.46 -23.83 6.74
C TYR A 309 1.36 -24.87 7.43
N VAL A 310 0.89 -26.10 7.65
CA VAL A 310 1.70 -27.18 8.25
C VAL A 310 2.82 -27.60 7.30
N ARG A 311 2.51 -27.74 6.01
CA ARG A 311 3.50 -28.04 4.97
C ARG A 311 4.58 -26.96 4.93
N SER A 312 4.17 -25.70 4.95
CA SER A 312 5.06 -24.54 5.00
C SER A 312 6.04 -24.60 6.18
N GLY A 313 5.55 -24.90 7.39
CA GLY A 313 6.41 -25.08 8.56
C GLY A 313 7.46 -26.17 8.37
N TYR A 314 7.07 -27.33 7.85
CA TYR A 314 8.01 -28.41 7.57
C TYR A 314 9.01 -28.05 6.45
N CYS A 315 8.61 -27.28 5.44
CA CYS A 315 9.51 -26.78 4.41
C CYS A 315 10.61 -25.88 5.01
N LEU A 316 10.25 -24.96 5.91
CA LEU A 316 11.20 -24.10 6.63
C LEU A 316 12.14 -24.92 7.53
N ALA A 317 11.58 -25.87 8.27
CA ALA A 317 12.34 -26.74 9.18
C ALA A 317 13.34 -27.63 8.43
N LEU A 318 12.93 -28.23 7.32
CA LEU A 318 13.80 -29.04 6.46
C LEU A 318 14.98 -28.24 5.88
N GLY A 319 14.77 -26.96 5.57
CA GLY A 319 15.84 -26.05 5.14
C GLY A 319 16.79 -25.59 6.26
N SER A 320 16.50 -25.90 7.52
CA SER A 320 17.22 -25.39 8.69
C SER A 320 18.05 -26.46 9.42
N PHE A 321 18.11 -27.69 8.93
CA PHE A 321 18.90 -28.76 9.55
C PHE A 321 20.41 -28.44 9.55
N PRO A 322 21.15 -28.81 10.62
CA PRO A 322 22.58 -28.50 10.73
C PRO A 322 23.44 -29.40 9.84
N ASN A 323 24.64 -28.92 9.48
CA ASN A 323 25.53 -29.55 8.51
C ASN A 323 25.85 -31.03 8.79
N PHE A 324 25.94 -31.44 10.06
CA PHE A 324 26.24 -32.83 10.41
C PHE A 324 25.07 -33.80 10.16
N PHE A 325 23.83 -33.31 10.19
CA PHE A 325 22.66 -34.08 9.73
C PHE A 325 22.64 -34.17 8.21
N LEU A 326 22.99 -33.07 7.53
CA LEU A 326 22.97 -32.99 6.08
C LEU A 326 24.02 -33.88 5.40
N SER A 327 25.20 -34.04 6.01
CA SER A 327 26.30 -34.87 5.48
C SER A 327 26.11 -36.39 5.63
N LYS A 328 25.01 -36.85 6.23
CA LYS A 328 24.76 -38.27 6.53
C LYS A 328 23.57 -38.80 5.71
N ASN A 329 23.59 -40.10 5.42
CA ASN A 329 22.45 -40.84 4.83
C ASN A 329 21.80 -40.20 3.59
N ASP A 330 22.59 -39.48 2.80
CA ASP A 330 22.12 -38.72 1.62
C ASP A 330 21.00 -37.72 1.95
N ASN A 331 20.93 -37.26 3.20
CA ASN A 331 19.86 -36.41 3.72
C ASN A 331 19.74 -35.11 2.93
N PHE A 332 20.86 -34.50 2.53
CA PHE A 332 20.84 -33.31 1.69
C PHE A 332 20.01 -33.52 0.42
N ARG A 333 20.30 -34.55 -0.37
CA ARG A 333 19.57 -34.89 -1.61
C ARG A 333 18.12 -35.30 -1.35
N LYS A 334 17.85 -36.07 -0.30
CA LYS A 334 16.46 -36.41 0.10
C LYS A 334 15.62 -35.17 0.40
N ILE A 335 16.22 -34.19 1.07
CA ILE A 335 15.57 -32.91 1.39
C ILE A 335 15.38 -32.10 0.09
N ILE A 336 16.39 -31.98 -0.78
CA ILE A 336 16.26 -31.32 -2.10
C ILE A 336 15.05 -31.90 -2.85
N ALA A 337 15.03 -33.21 -3.06
CA ALA A 337 13.97 -33.87 -3.82
C ALA A 337 12.58 -33.63 -3.21
N THR A 338 12.50 -33.63 -1.88
CA THR A 338 11.25 -33.39 -1.16
C THR A 338 10.78 -31.93 -1.27
N LEU A 339 11.68 -30.95 -1.14
CA LEU A 339 11.34 -29.53 -1.29
C LEU A 339 11.01 -29.16 -2.74
N ILE A 340 11.73 -29.72 -3.73
CA ILE A 340 11.37 -29.57 -5.15
C ILE A 340 9.96 -30.11 -5.38
N SER A 341 9.63 -31.29 -4.84
CA SER A 341 8.28 -31.84 -4.93
C SER A 341 7.23 -30.93 -4.27
N ALA A 342 7.53 -30.37 -3.09
CA ALA A 342 6.64 -29.44 -2.41
C ALA A 342 6.42 -28.13 -3.18
N SER A 343 7.44 -27.65 -3.92
CA SER A 343 7.34 -26.45 -4.78
C SER A 343 6.45 -26.64 -6.02
N LYS A 344 6.34 -27.88 -6.53
CA LYS A 344 5.64 -28.19 -7.80
C LYS A 344 4.16 -28.57 -7.63
N CYS A 345 3.63 -28.67 -6.40
CA CYS A 345 2.25 -29.11 -6.10
C CYS A 345 1.85 -30.43 -6.78
N VAL A 346 2.42 -31.54 -6.31
CA VAL A 346 1.85 -32.87 -6.58
C VAL A 346 0.91 -33.25 -5.44
N SER A 347 -0.40 -33.32 -5.73
CA SER A 347 -1.39 -34.02 -4.91
C SER A 347 -1.32 -35.52 -5.19
N GLY A 348 -1.30 -36.35 -4.13
CA GLY A 348 -1.54 -37.80 -4.20
C GLY A 348 -0.45 -38.67 -3.55
N PRO A 349 -0.79 -39.86 -3.02
CA PRO A 349 0.22 -40.82 -2.56
C PRO A 349 1.12 -41.17 -3.75
N ILE A 350 2.43 -41.17 -3.53
CA ILE A 350 3.38 -41.76 -4.46
C ILE A 350 2.87 -43.17 -4.74
N ASP A 351 2.50 -43.47 -5.99
CA ASP A 351 2.16 -44.84 -6.35
C ASP A 351 3.37 -45.70 -5.98
N SER A 352 3.17 -46.53 -4.96
CA SER A 352 4.19 -47.37 -4.31
C SER A 352 4.94 -48.29 -5.28
N GLN A 353 4.49 -48.38 -6.53
CA GLN A 353 5.05 -49.24 -7.57
C GLN A 353 6.01 -48.54 -8.56
N SER A 354 5.97 -47.21 -8.76
CA SER A 354 6.70 -46.59 -9.89
C SER A 354 8.04 -45.92 -9.55
N LYS A 355 8.32 -45.54 -8.29
CA LYS A 355 9.59 -44.90 -7.82
C LYS A 355 10.12 -43.75 -8.72
N VAL A 356 9.32 -43.15 -9.60
CA VAL A 356 9.73 -42.09 -10.55
C VAL A 356 8.55 -41.13 -10.75
N PHE A 357 8.82 -39.82 -10.64
CA PHE A 357 7.85 -38.77 -10.97
C PHE A 357 7.52 -38.76 -12.48
N PRO A 358 6.28 -38.46 -12.90
CA PRO A 358 5.98 -38.28 -14.31
C PRO A 358 6.72 -37.04 -14.86
N LEU A 359 7.54 -37.25 -15.88
CA LEU A 359 8.41 -36.26 -16.54
C LEU A 359 7.67 -35.18 -17.36
N LYS A 360 6.34 -35.21 -17.43
CA LYS A 360 5.53 -34.21 -18.14
C LYS A 360 4.18 -34.05 -17.47
N ILE A 361 3.97 -32.92 -16.80
CA ILE A 361 2.63 -32.46 -16.43
C ILE A 361 2.04 -31.82 -17.68
N SER A 362 0.96 -32.40 -18.21
CA SER A 362 0.13 -31.69 -19.19
C SER A 362 -0.44 -30.44 -18.53
N VAL A 363 -0.33 -29.29 -19.19
CA VAL A 363 -0.78 -27.93 -18.79
C VAL A 363 -2.25 -27.84 -18.32
N LYS A 364 -3.01 -28.92 -18.35
CA LYS A 364 -4.45 -28.98 -18.04
C LYS A 364 -4.86 -29.04 -16.56
N SER A 365 -3.98 -28.78 -15.58
CA SER A 365 -4.45 -28.80 -14.17
C SER A 365 -3.67 -27.95 -13.15
N ILE A 366 -3.04 -26.84 -13.57
CA ILE A 366 -2.59 -25.82 -12.59
C ILE A 366 -3.79 -25.01 -12.04
N GLU A 367 -4.92 -25.02 -12.74
CA GLU A 367 -6.15 -24.31 -12.32
C GLU A 367 -6.86 -24.95 -11.11
N ALA A 368 -6.45 -26.13 -10.62
CA ALA A 368 -7.24 -26.89 -9.66
C ALA A 368 -6.84 -26.75 -8.17
N GLU A 369 -5.66 -26.26 -7.79
CA GLU A 369 -5.28 -26.18 -6.36
C GLU A 369 -4.57 -24.87 -6.00
N SER A 370 -5.38 -23.81 -5.87
CA SER A 370 -5.02 -22.53 -5.21
C SER A 370 -4.68 -22.69 -3.71
N SER A 371 -4.66 -23.92 -3.18
CA SER A 371 -4.63 -24.17 -1.75
C SER A 371 -3.26 -24.05 -1.10
N TRP A 372 -2.14 -24.25 -1.82
CA TRP A 372 -0.81 -24.51 -1.20
C TRP A 372 0.25 -23.43 -1.47
N ILE A 373 -0.16 -22.16 -1.57
CA ILE A 373 0.74 -21.05 -1.93
C ILE A 373 1.85 -20.86 -0.89
N GLN A 374 1.54 -20.94 0.40
CA GLN A 374 2.52 -20.71 1.45
C GLN A 374 3.56 -21.83 1.46
N ALA A 375 3.14 -23.09 1.32
CA ALA A 375 4.05 -24.23 1.24
C ALA A 375 4.98 -24.16 0.03
N ARG A 376 4.48 -23.77 -1.15
CA ARG A 376 5.34 -23.61 -2.35
C ARG A 376 6.40 -22.53 -2.14
N LYS A 377 5.99 -21.36 -1.63
CA LYS A 377 6.90 -20.25 -1.29
C LYS A 377 7.98 -20.70 -0.31
N ASP A 378 7.57 -21.38 0.77
CA ASP A 378 8.50 -21.78 1.83
C ASP A 378 9.36 -23.00 1.45
N ALA A 379 8.93 -23.83 0.49
CA ALA A 379 9.78 -24.85 -0.11
C ALA A 379 10.95 -24.22 -0.88
N ILE A 380 10.70 -23.15 -1.63
CA ILE A 380 11.74 -22.38 -2.32
C ILE A 380 12.70 -21.74 -1.32
N LYS A 381 12.17 -21.08 -0.28
CA LYS A 381 13.00 -20.54 0.81
C LYS A 381 13.80 -21.62 1.53
N GLY A 382 13.21 -22.79 1.76
CA GLY A 382 13.87 -23.95 2.35
C GLY A 382 15.04 -24.44 1.49
N LEU A 383 14.89 -24.47 0.16
CA LEU A 383 15.99 -24.80 -0.76
C LEU A 383 17.11 -23.76 -0.69
N VAL A 384 16.80 -22.46 -0.68
CA VAL A 384 17.81 -21.40 -0.52
C VAL A 384 18.55 -21.55 0.80
N SER A 385 17.83 -21.76 1.90
CA SER A 385 18.42 -21.99 3.23
C SER A 385 19.34 -23.22 3.24
N LEU A 386 18.90 -24.32 2.62
CA LEU A 386 19.69 -25.55 2.51
C LEU A 386 20.99 -25.31 1.72
N PHE A 387 20.91 -24.66 0.56
CA PHE A 387 22.10 -24.38 -0.27
C PHE A 387 23.01 -23.30 0.32
N SER A 388 22.54 -22.46 1.25
CA SER A 388 23.39 -21.52 2.00
C SER A 388 24.43 -22.22 2.89
N SER A 389 24.22 -23.50 3.20
CA SER A 389 25.19 -24.34 3.92
C SER A 389 26.38 -24.79 3.05
N VAL A 390 26.27 -24.70 1.72
CA VAL A 390 27.31 -25.06 0.76
C VAL A 390 28.17 -23.83 0.51
N LYS A 391 29.40 -23.79 1.04
CA LYS A 391 30.27 -22.60 0.96
C LYS A 391 31.51 -22.83 0.10
N SER A 392 31.83 -24.09 -0.21
CA SER A 392 33.07 -24.48 -0.88
C SER A 392 32.87 -25.71 -1.78
N SER A 393 33.81 -25.96 -2.69
CA SER A 393 33.84 -27.20 -3.48
C SER A 393 34.07 -28.46 -2.62
N GLU A 394 34.61 -28.32 -1.41
CA GLU A 394 34.73 -29.43 -0.45
C GLU A 394 33.37 -29.84 0.11
N ASP A 395 32.48 -28.86 0.35
CA ASP A 395 31.11 -29.11 0.79
C ASP A 395 30.30 -29.90 -0.24
N LEU A 396 30.59 -29.74 -1.54
CA LEU A 396 29.96 -30.56 -2.58
C LEU A 396 30.25 -32.05 -2.40
N LYS A 397 31.51 -32.40 -2.08
CA LYS A 397 31.89 -33.79 -1.78
C LYS A 397 31.27 -34.26 -0.47
N LYS A 398 31.30 -33.40 0.56
CA LYS A 398 30.74 -33.68 1.89
C LYS A 398 29.24 -34.00 1.84
N PHE A 399 28.48 -33.28 1.01
CA PHE A 399 27.05 -33.45 0.86
C PHE A 399 26.64 -34.34 -0.32
N ASN A 400 27.61 -34.94 -1.01
CA ASN A 400 27.39 -35.78 -2.19
C ASN A 400 26.57 -35.06 -3.28
N LEU A 401 26.88 -33.80 -3.57
CA LEU A 401 26.18 -32.98 -4.56
C LEU A 401 26.90 -32.97 -5.91
N SER A 402 26.10 -32.85 -6.97
CA SER A 402 26.54 -32.81 -8.36
C SER A 402 25.88 -31.64 -9.10
N GLU A 403 26.40 -31.26 -10.27
CA GLU A 403 25.80 -30.17 -11.07
C GLU A 403 24.34 -30.46 -11.48
N THR A 404 23.92 -31.73 -11.59
CA THR A 404 22.52 -32.06 -11.87
C THR A 404 21.59 -31.67 -10.73
N ASP A 405 22.05 -31.78 -9.47
CA ASP A 405 21.25 -31.36 -8.31
C ASP A 405 21.01 -29.83 -8.33
N PHE A 406 22.00 -29.05 -8.77
CA PHE A 406 21.86 -27.61 -8.95
C PHE A 406 20.91 -27.28 -10.11
N LEU A 407 21.03 -28.00 -11.22
CA LEU A 407 20.14 -27.82 -12.38
C LEU A 407 18.67 -28.08 -12.00
N ASP A 408 18.40 -29.15 -11.27
CA ASP A 408 17.04 -29.47 -10.79
C ASP A 408 16.44 -28.35 -9.92
N VAL A 409 17.28 -27.67 -9.14
CA VAL A 409 16.90 -26.51 -8.32
C VAL A 409 16.69 -25.26 -9.17
N PHE A 410 17.54 -25.01 -10.18
CA PHE A 410 17.29 -23.94 -11.17
C PHE A 410 15.96 -24.14 -11.89
N GLU A 411 15.68 -25.36 -12.36
CA GLU A 411 14.40 -25.70 -13.00
C GLU A 411 13.23 -25.52 -12.03
N CYS A 412 13.38 -25.90 -10.76
CA CYS A 412 12.39 -25.66 -9.72
C CYS A 412 12.07 -24.16 -9.59
N PHE A 413 13.07 -23.28 -9.53
CA PHE A 413 12.85 -21.85 -9.38
C PHE A 413 12.32 -21.20 -10.66
N LEU A 414 12.77 -21.62 -11.85
CA LEU A 414 12.21 -21.18 -13.13
C LEU A 414 10.72 -21.53 -13.24
N ASN A 415 10.33 -22.76 -12.87
CA ASN A 415 8.92 -23.15 -12.82
C ASN A 415 8.12 -22.29 -11.81
N GLY A 416 8.75 -21.86 -10.71
CA GLY A 416 8.11 -20.97 -9.75
C GLY A 416 7.81 -19.57 -10.29
N LEU A 417 8.54 -19.07 -11.30
CA LEU A 417 8.21 -17.82 -12.01
C LEU A 417 6.91 -17.91 -12.82
N GLU A 418 6.43 -19.11 -13.09
CA GLU A 418 5.17 -19.37 -13.79
C GLU A 418 3.97 -19.51 -12.84
N ASP A 419 4.17 -19.37 -11.52
CA ASP A 419 3.09 -19.48 -10.54
C ASP A 419 2.21 -18.23 -10.54
N TYR A 420 1.10 -18.32 -11.29
CA TYR A 420 0.10 -17.27 -11.43
C TYR A 420 -1.20 -17.58 -10.69
N SER A 421 -1.12 -18.38 -9.62
CA SER A 421 -2.27 -18.77 -8.78
C SER A 421 -3.01 -17.54 -8.23
N ASN A 422 -4.34 -17.54 -8.30
CA ASN A 422 -5.18 -16.47 -7.76
C ASN A 422 -6.13 -17.01 -6.67
N ASP A 423 -6.46 -16.16 -5.71
CA ASP A 423 -7.55 -16.37 -4.75
C ASP A 423 -8.54 -15.19 -4.81
N SER A 424 -9.51 -15.15 -3.87
CA SER A 424 -10.47 -14.04 -3.75
C SER A 424 -9.84 -12.65 -3.55
N LYS A 425 -8.57 -12.58 -3.14
CA LYS A 425 -7.81 -11.34 -2.91
C LYS A 425 -6.94 -10.95 -4.12
N GLY A 426 -6.89 -11.76 -5.17
CA GLY A 426 -6.13 -11.50 -6.39
C GLY A 426 -4.96 -12.46 -6.58
N ASP A 427 -3.82 -11.94 -7.05
CA ASP A 427 -2.64 -12.72 -7.42
C ASP A 427 -1.80 -13.14 -6.21
N THR A 428 -2.16 -14.29 -5.64
CA THR A 428 -1.42 -14.90 -4.54
C THR A 428 -0.13 -15.61 -4.97
N GLY A 429 -0.06 -16.07 -6.23
CA GLY A 429 1.12 -16.71 -6.81
C GLY A 429 2.32 -15.77 -6.88
N SER A 430 2.09 -14.45 -6.85
CA SER A 430 3.13 -13.41 -6.74
C SER A 430 4.15 -13.71 -5.64
N LYS A 431 3.72 -14.24 -4.49
CA LYS A 431 4.62 -14.63 -3.38
C LYS A 431 5.60 -15.72 -3.77
N VAL A 432 5.17 -16.69 -4.57
CA VAL A 432 6.01 -17.79 -5.05
C VAL A 432 6.99 -17.25 -6.09
N ARG A 433 6.51 -16.43 -7.05
CA ARG A 433 7.37 -15.78 -8.05
C ARG A 433 8.44 -14.89 -7.41
N GLU A 434 8.08 -14.09 -6.41
CA GLU A 434 9.02 -13.25 -5.64
C GLU A 434 10.10 -14.09 -4.96
N ALA A 435 9.73 -15.18 -4.30
CA ALA A 435 10.68 -16.11 -3.70
C ALA A 435 11.58 -16.77 -4.76
N SER A 436 11.04 -17.14 -5.92
CA SER A 436 11.79 -17.71 -7.04
C SER A 436 12.81 -16.73 -7.62
N ILE A 437 12.47 -15.45 -7.75
CA ILE A 437 13.38 -14.40 -8.26
C ILE A 437 14.60 -14.28 -7.33
N GLU A 438 14.36 -14.11 -6.02
CA GLU A 438 15.43 -14.02 -5.02
C GLU A 438 16.27 -15.31 -4.98
N ALA A 439 15.62 -16.47 -5.12
CA ALA A 439 16.29 -17.76 -5.14
C ALA A 439 17.17 -17.96 -6.39
N LEU A 440 16.75 -17.47 -7.56
CA LEU A 440 17.56 -17.50 -8.79
C LEU A 440 18.78 -16.59 -8.66
N GLU A 441 18.62 -15.38 -8.12
CA GLU A 441 19.75 -14.48 -7.84
C GLU A 441 20.78 -15.15 -6.92
N PHE A 442 20.30 -15.74 -5.82
CA PHE A 442 21.14 -16.48 -4.88
C PHE A 442 21.88 -17.64 -5.57
N MET A 443 21.18 -18.47 -6.35
CA MET A 443 21.79 -19.64 -7.00
C MET A 443 22.81 -19.27 -8.06
N VAL A 444 22.56 -18.24 -8.88
CA VAL A 444 23.57 -17.76 -9.85
C VAL A 444 24.82 -17.26 -9.14
N SER A 445 24.66 -16.50 -8.05
CA SER A 445 25.79 -16.03 -7.23
C SER A 445 26.58 -17.18 -6.61
N LEU A 446 25.89 -18.17 -6.00
CA LEU A 446 26.50 -19.35 -5.40
C LEU A 446 27.24 -20.20 -6.43
N SER A 447 26.57 -20.58 -7.53
CA SER A 447 27.14 -21.44 -8.56
C SER A 447 28.31 -20.78 -9.30
N GLY A 448 28.28 -19.46 -9.50
CA GLY A 448 29.35 -18.72 -10.17
C GLY A 448 30.48 -18.34 -9.23
N ARG A 449 30.22 -17.38 -8.33
CA ARG A 449 31.26 -16.70 -7.55
C ARG A 449 31.90 -17.58 -6.49
N GLN A 450 31.12 -18.47 -5.88
CA GLN A 450 31.59 -19.28 -4.75
C GLN A 450 32.06 -20.67 -5.20
N LEU A 451 31.37 -21.30 -6.14
CA LEU A 451 31.62 -22.70 -6.54
C LEU A 451 32.22 -22.86 -7.95
N ASN A 452 32.15 -21.84 -8.81
CA ASN A 452 32.63 -21.86 -10.20
C ASN A 452 32.16 -23.09 -11.01
N LEU A 453 30.87 -23.42 -10.90
CA LEU A 453 30.23 -24.54 -11.62
C LEU A 453 30.06 -24.22 -13.11
N ASN A 454 30.12 -25.24 -13.96
CA ASN A 454 29.97 -25.06 -15.41
C ASN A 454 28.56 -24.62 -15.82
N LEU A 455 27.56 -24.81 -14.95
CA LEU A 455 26.18 -24.34 -15.15
C LEU A 455 26.10 -22.84 -15.45
N THR A 456 26.94 -22.02 -14.82
CA THR A 456 26.95 -20.56 -15.07
C THR A 456 27.57 -20.18 -16.41
N LYS A 457 28.22 -21.12 -17.09
CA LYS A 457 28.74 -21.01 -18.45
C LYS A 457 27.76 -21.54 -19.49
N ASP A 458 26.64 -22.15 -19.07
CA ASP A 458 25.57 -22.55 -19.99
C ASP A 458 24.74 -21.31 -20.37
N SER A 459 25.00 -20.81 -21.58
CA SER A 459 24.29 -19.68 -22.16
C SER A 459 22.77 -19.86 -22.17
N ARG A 460 22.26 -21.09 -22.39
CA ARG A 460 20.81 -21.33 -22.48
C ARG A 460 20.14 -21.21 -21.13
N LEU A 461 20.80 -21.69 -20.07
CA LEU A 461 20.29 -21.58 -18.71
C LEU A 461 20.21 -20.11 -18.28
N ILE A 462 21.30 -19.35 -18.49
CA ILE A 462 21.36 -17.93 -18.11
C ILE A 462 20.38 -17.09 -18.92
N GLU A 463 20.20 -17.39 -20.21
CA GLU A 463 19.17 -16.77 -21.05
C GLU A 463 17.77 -16.99 -20.46
N ARG A 464 17.42 -18.23 -20.09
CA ARG A 464 16.12 -18.54 -19.47
C ARG A 464 15.91 -17.83 -18.12
N VAL A 465 16.95 -17.75 -17.29
CA VAL A 465 16.91 -17.05 -16.00
C VAL A 465 16.65 -15.56 -16.20
N LEU A 466 17.45 -14.90 -17.05
CA LEU A 466 17.29 -13.47 -17.31
C LEU A 466 15.94 -13.18 -17.99
N SER A 467 15.55 -13.97 -18.99
CA SER A 467 14.26 -13.84 -19.69
C SER A 467 13.06 -13.97 -18.74
N GLY A 468 13.09 -14.99 -17.86
CA GLY A 468 12.08 -15.20 -16.84
C GLY A 468 11.96 -14.03 -15.86
N ILE A 469 13.09 -13.48 -15.40
CA ILE A 469 13.09 -12.32 -14.49
C ILE A 469 12.66 -11.04 -15.22
N MET A 470 13.03 -10.87 -16.50
CA MET A 470 12.60 -9.73 -17.32
C MET A 470 11.08 -9.67 -17.43
N GLN A 471 10.40 -10.81 -17.61
CA GLN A 471 8.94 -10.88 -17.57
C GLN A 471 8.38 -10.36 -16.24
N GLN A 472 8.96 -10.77 -15.11
CA GLN A 472 8.53 -10.29 -13.80
C GLN A 472 8.81 -8.80 -13.57
N ALA A 473 9.86 -8.25 -14.19
CA ALA A 473 10.25 -6.84 -14.09
C ALA A 473 9.32 -5.87 -14.84
N ILE A 474 8.46 -6.39 -15.72
CA ILE A 474 7.43 -5.64 -16.47
C ILE A 474 6.01 -6.06 -16.09
N GLU A 475 5.85 -6.81 -15.01
CA GLU A 475 4.56 -7.35 -14.57
C GLU A 475 3.68 -6.29 -13.89
N ARG A 476 2.39 -6.57 -13.68
CA ARG A 476 1.44 -5.57 -13.15
C ARG A 476 1.63 -5.17 -11.68
N ILE A 477 2.37 -5.95 -10.87
CA ILE A 477 2.53 -5.74 -9.42
C ILE A 477 3.84 -4.99 -9.11
N ASP A 478 3.74 -3.82 -8.49
CA ASP A 478 4.87 -2.93 -8.19
C ASP A 478 5.99 -3.60 -7.41
N ARG A 479 5.63 -4.33 -6.33
CA ARG A 479 6.57 -5.07 -5.49
C ARG A 479 7.32 -6.15 -6.28
N THR A 480 6.61 -6.93 -7.10
CA THR A 480 7.20 -7.98 -7.93
C THR A 480 8.17 -7.37 -8.96
N ARG A 481 7.80 -6.26 -9.60
CA ARG A 481 8.71 -5.52 -10.50
C ARG A 481 9.96 -5.03 -9.76
N CYS A 482 9.80 -4.52 -8.54
CA CYS A 482 10.92 -4.04 -7.76
C CYS A 482 11.92 -5.15 -7.42
N ILE A 483 11.44 -6.32 -6.99
CA ILE A 483 12.29 -7.46 -6.66
C ILE A 483 12.97 -7.98 -7.93
N ALA A 484 12.21 -8.13 -9.03
CA ALA A 484 12.72 -8.55 -10.33
C ALA A 484 13.79 -7.60 -10.90
N GLY A 485 13.57 -6.29 -10.87
CA GLY A 485 14.54 -5.30 -11.36
C GLY A 485 15.85 -5.34 -10.60
N LYS A 486 15.79 -5.42 -9.26
CA LYS A 486 16.98 -5.56 -8.41
C LYS A 486 17.74 -6.85 -8.70
N ALA A 487 17.04 -7.99 -8.67
CA ALA A 487 17.65 -9.29 -8.96
C ALA A 487 18.24 -9.38 -10.37
N PHE A 488 17.52 -8.87 -11.38
CA PHE A 488 17.99 -8.80 -12.76
C PHE A 488 19.32 -8.06 -12.86
N THR A 489 19.42 -6.88 -12.26
CA THR A 489 20.66 -6.09 -12.30
C THR A 489 21.80 -6.75 -11.53
N SER A 490 21.51 -7.35 -10.38
CA SER A 490 22.48 -8.12 -9.59
C SER A 490 23.08 -9.28 -10.39
N ILE A 491 22.23 -10.06 -11.07
CA ILE A 491 22.65 -11.17 -11.94
C ILE A 491 23.42 -10.62 -13.15
N LEU A 492 22.89 -9.60 -13.83
CA LEU A 492 23.47 -9.05 -15.07
C LEU A 492 24.92 -8.55 -14.88
N PHE A 493 25.26 -8.04 -13.70
CA PHE A 493 26.60 -7.55 -13.37
C PHE A 493 27.44 -8.54 -12.56
N ASN A 494 27.08 -9.82 -12.56
CA ASN A 494 27.92 -10.87 -12.00
C ASN A 494 29.15 -11.08 -12.90
N GLU A 495 30.36 -10.94 -12.33
CA GLU A 495 31.63 -11.00 -13.04
C GLU A 495 31.90 -12.34 -13.75
N ASN A 496 31.20 -13.40 -13.35
CA ASN A 496 31.35 -14.74 -13.93
C ASN A 496 30.52 -14.95 -15.22
N LEU A 497 29.69 -13.98 -15.61
CA LEU A 497 28.85 -14.07 -16.82
C LEU A 497 29.50 -13.29 -17.98
N ASP A 498 30.10 -14.00 -18.93
CA ASP A 498 30.72 -13.42 -20.13
C ASP A 498 30.05 -13.95 -21.40
N PHE A 499 28.86 -13.42 -21.71
CA PHE A 499 28.12 -13.75 -22.93
C PHE A 499 27.84 -12.49 -23.75
N ASP A 500 27.80 -12.62 -25.08
CA ASP A 500 27.55 -11.48 -25.98
C ASP A 500 26.19 -10.82 -25.73
N PHE A 501 25.15 -11.61 -25.44
CA PHE A 501 23.82 -11.06 -25.12
C PHE A 501 23.80 -10.33 -23.76
N VAL A 502 24.63 -10.76 -22.80
CA VAL A 502 24.81 -10.05 -21.51
C VAL A 502 25.46 -8.70 -21.76
N LYS A 503 26.50 -8.64 -22.62
CA LYS A 503 27.14 -7.38 -23.03
C LYS A 503 26.15 -6.46 -23.73
N ASP A 504 25.25 -6.99 -24.56
CA ASP A 504 24.20 -6.21 -25.21
C ASP A 504 23.20 -5.62 -24.20
N LEU A 505 22.77 -6.41 -23.20
CA LEU A 505 21.92 -5.91 -22.11
C LEU A 505 22.62 -4.80 -21.31
N GLN A 506 23.91 -4.97 -21.00
CA GLN A 506 24.71 -3.99 -20.24
C GLN A 506 24.90 -2.64 -20.96
N LYS A 507 24.68 -2.56 -22.28
CA LYS A 507 24.66 -1.27 -23.01
C LYS A 507 23.47 -0.40 -22.61
N VAL A 508 22.33 -1.03 -22.30
CA VAL A 508 21.10 -0.34 -21.87
C VAL A 508 21.06 -0.22 -20.35
N PHE A 509 21.32 -1.32 -19.66
CA PHE A 509 21.37 -1.37 -18.20
C PHE A 509 22.79 -1.02 -17.75
N VAL A 510 23.02 0.24 -17.37
CA VAL A 510 24.31 0.71 -16.84
C VAL A 510 24.26 0.71 -15.31
N LYS A 511 25.23 0.06 -14.64
CA LYS A 511 25.21 -0.20 -13.19
C LYS A 511 24.87 1.01 -12.32
N GLN A 512 25.56 2.14 -12.54
CA GLN A 512 25.34 3.39 -11.82
C GLN A 512 23.95 4.01 -12.04
N LYS A 513 23.33 3.76 -13.21
CA LYS A 513 21.96 4.20 -13.48
C LYS A 513 20.97 3.27 -12.77
N CYS A 514 21.19 1.96 -12.86
CA CYS A 514 20.34 0.94 -12.24
C CYS A 514 20.21 1.10 -10.72
N GLU A 515 21.25 1.57 -10.03
CA GLU A 515 21.22 1.85 -8.58
C GLU A 515 20.30 3.02 -8.20
N LYS A 516 19.95 3.89 -9.15
CA LYS A 516 19.11 5.08 -8.92
C LYS A 516 17.67 4.93 -9.40
N ILE A 517 17.36 3.86 -10.14
CA ILE A 517 16.04 3.61 -10.71
C ILE A 517 15.06 3.19 -9.62
N ASP A 518 13.85 3.77 -9.65
CA ASP A 518 12.74 3.23 -8.87
C ASP A 518 12.08 2.09 -9.63
N TRP A 519 12.50 0.86 -9.33
CA TRP A 519 11.94 -0.35 -9.96
C TRP A 519 10.46 -0.59 -9.62
N ASN A 520 9.86 0.14 -8.66
CA ASN A 520 8.40 0.12 -8.47
C ASN A 520 7.68 0.92 -9.57
N SER A 521 8.34 1.89 -10.21
CA SER A 521 7.75 2.74 -11.23
C SER A 521 7.70 2.03 -12.59
N ALA A 522 6.50 1.67 -13.04
CA ALA A 522 6.29 1.12 -14.38
C ALA A 522 6.74 2.09 -15.49
N TYR A 523 6.74 3.40 -15.23
CA TYR A 523 7.20 4.43 -16.15
C TYR A 523 8.71 4.40 -16.37
N GLU A 524 9.49 4.00 -15.34
CA GLU A 524 10.94 3.89 -15.46
C GLU A 524 11.36 2.49 -15.95
N SER A 525 10.72 1.43 -15.46
CA SER A 525 11.14 0.05 -15.74
C SER A 525 10.81 -0.41 -17.17
N MET A 526 9.55 -0.23 -17.61
CA MET A 526 9.05 -0.81 -18.86
C MET A 526 9.79 -0.30 -20.11
N PRO A 527 10.09 1.01 -20.26
CA PRO A 527 10.85 1.51 -21.41
C PRO A 527 12.26 0.93 -21.55
N MET A 528 12.85 0.40 -20.49
CA MET A 528 14.17 -0.22 -20.54
C MET A 528 14.10 -1.66 -21.07
N PHE A 529 13.17 -2.45 -20.56
CA PHE A 529 13.03 -3.86 -20.94
C PHE A 529 12.43 -4.05 -22.34
N ILE A 530 11.49 -3.19 -22.75
CA ILE A 530 10.79 -3.31 -24.06
C ILE A 530 11.76 -3.22 -25.26
N GLN A 531 12.91 -2.55 -25.11
CA GLN A 531 13.91 -2.41 -26.18
C GLN A 531 14.43 -3.75 -26.71
N PHE A 532 14.28 -4.82 -25.92
CA PHE A 532 14.71 -6.16 -26.26
C PHE A 532 13.60 -7.03 -26.86
N LEU A 533 12.41 -6.48 -27.15
CA LEU A 533 11.30 -7.22 -27.75
C LEU A 533 11.63 -7.80 -29.13
N ASN A 534 12.57 -7.20 -29.87
CA ASN A 534 13.06 -7.70 -31.16
C ASN A 534 14.08 -8.84 -31.02
N LYS A 535 14.58 -9.11 -29.81
CA LYS A 535 15.53 -10.19 -29.55
C LYS A 535 14.76 -11.49 -29.31
N LYS A 536 14.91 -12.45 -30.23
CA LYS A 536 14.23 -13.77 -30.20
C LYS A 536 14.35 -14.52 -28.87
N GLN A 537 15.46 -14.32 -28.16
CA GLN A 537 15.78 -14.91 -26.86
C GLN A 537 14.82 -14.46 -25.73
N PHE A 538 14.37 -13.21 -25.78
CA PHE A 538 13.57 -12.58 -24.72
C PHE A 538 12.12 -12.32 -25.13
N GLN A 539 11.83 -12.43 -26.43
CA GLN A 539 10.57 -11.97 -27.02
C GLN A 539 9.33 -12.63 -26.40
N ASP A 540 9.34 -13.94 -26.17
CA ASP A 540 8.15 -14.64 -25.65
C ASP A 540 7.80 -14.18 -24.23
N ASN A 541 8.77 -14.14 -23.33
CA ASN A 541 8.61 -13.69 -21.94
C ASN A 541 8.26 -12.19 -21.85
N LEU A 542 8.91 -11.34 -22.66
CA LEU A 542 8.59 -9.91 -22.73
C LEU A 542 7.18 -9.68 -23.25
N LEU A 543 6.78 -10.37 -24.32
CA LEU A 543 5.44 -10.25 -24.89
C LEU A 543 4.38 -10.63 -23.85
N ILE A 544 4.55 -11.75 -23.14
CA ILE A 544 3.63 -12.18 -22.08
C ILE A 544 3.54 -11.14 -20.96
N GLY A 545 4.67 -10.62 -20.48
CA GLY A 545 4.69 -9.62 -19.41
C GLY A 545 4.01 -8.31 -19.81
N PHE A 546 4.23 -7.83 -21.04
CA PHE A 546 3.56 -6.62 -21.55
C PHE A 546 2.06 -6.84 -21.77
N VAL A 547 1.66 -7.99 -22.32
CA VAL A 547 0.24 -8.37 -22.44
C VAL A 547 -0.43 -8.30 -21.07
N TYR A 548 0.15 -8.92 -20.05
CA TYR A 548 -0.39 -8.86 -18.68
C TYR A 548 -0.57 -7.44 -18.17
N SER A 549 0.43 -6.58 -18.36
CA SER A 549 0.41 -5.20 -17.89
C SER A 549 -0.55 -4.30 -18.66
N ILE A 550 -0.74 -4.50 -19.97
CA ILE A 550 -1.74 -3.80 -20.80
C ILE A 550 -3.17 -4.13 -20.31
N GLY A 551 -3.41 -5.37 -19.91
CA GLY A 551 -4.70 -5.77 -19.33
C GLY A 551 -4.88 -5.51 -17.84
N SER A 552 -3.98 -4.76 -17.20
CA SER A 552 -4.04 -4.46 -15.76
C SER A 552 -5.26 -3.57 -15.40
N LEU A 553 -5.61 -3.56 -14.11
CA LEU A 553 -6.62 -2.66 -13.55
C LEU A 553 -6.02 -1.30 -13.15
N THR A 554 -4.70 -1.20 -13.00
CA THR A 554 -4.01 0.02 -12.56
C THR A 554 -3.69 0.91 -13.76
N GLU A 555 -4.30 2.09 -13.83
CA GLU A 555 -4.18 3.00 -14.97
C GLU A 555 -2.73 3.41 -15.27
N SER A 556 -1.90 3.69 -14.25
CA SER A 556 -0.50 4.07 -14.44
C SER A 556 0.33 2.96 -15.12
N VAL A 557 0.08 1.70 -14.74
CA VAL A 557 0.71 0.52 -15.33
C VAL A 557 0.24 0.34 -16.77
N VAL A 558 -1.08 0.41 -17.02
CA VAL A 558 -1.65 0.29 -18.36
C VAL A 558 -1.09 1.37 -19.28
N LYS A 559 -1.08 2.63 -18.85
CA LYS A 559 -0.57 3.76 -19.64
C LYS A 559 0.91 3.59 -19.99
N SER A 560 1.74 3.20 -19.02
CA SER A 560 3.17 2.95 -19.28
C SER A 560 3.39 1.76 -20.23
N ALA A 561 2.68 0.65 -20.00
CA ALA A 561 2.78 -0.56 -20.80
C ALA A 561 2.34 -0.31 -22.25
N THR A 562 1.15 0.27 -22.44
CA THR A 562 0.59 0.61 -23.76
C THR A 562 1.49 1.57 -24.54
N SER A 563 1.93 2.67 -23.92
CA SER A 563 2.76 3.66 -24.61
C SER A 563 4.15 3.11 -24.97
N SER A 564 4.78 2.35 -24.08
CA SER A 564 6.08 1.72 -24.32
C SER A 564 5.98 0.64 -25.40
N PHE A 565 4.97 -0.21 -25.33
CA PHE A 565 4.73 -1.31 -26.26
C PHE A 565 4.50 -0.78 -27.68
N ILE A 566 3.56 0.16 -27.87
CA ILE A 566 3.28 0.71 -29.20
C ILE A 566 4.47 1.46 -29.79
N LYS A 567 5.17 2.25 -28.97
CA LYS A 567 6.40 2.93 -29.42
C LYS A 567 7.43 1.94 -29.95
N GLN A 568 7.65 0.83 -29.25
CA GLN A 568 8.60 -0.19 -29.69
C GLN A 568 8.12 -0.95 -30.92
N VAL A 569 6.84 -1.33 -30.98
CA VAL A 569 6.28 -2.05 -32.14
C VAL A 569 6.41 -1.21 -33.41
N LYS A 570 6.14 0.10 -33.34
CA LYS A 570 6.36 1.05 -34.46
C LYS A 570 7.83 1.14 -34.90
N ILE A 571 8.77 1.06 -33.95
CA ILE A 571 10.21 1.01 -34.29
C ILE A 571 10.53 -0.29 -35.05
N ILE A 572 10.05 -1.44 -34.57
CA ILE A 572 10.27 -2.74 -35.21
C ILE A 572 9.68 -2.76 -36.63
N GLU A 573 8.46 -2.24 -36.78
CA GLU A 573 7.77 -2.08 -38.07
C GLU A 573 8.61 -1.27 -39.07
N GLN A 574 9.20 -0.16 -38.63
CA GLN A 574 9.99 0.73 -39.49
C GLN A 574 11.39 0.19 -39.81
N GLU A 575 12.03 -0.48 -38.85
CA GLU A 575 13.40 -0.99 -39.02
C GLU A 575 13.45 -2.29 -39.85
N ASN A 576 12.55 -3.24 -39.59
CA ASN A 576 12.51 -4.53 -40.28
C ASN A 576 11.09 -5.11 -40.36
N PRO A 577 10.41 -4.98 -41.52
CA PRO A 577 9.05 -5.48 -41.72
C PRO A 577 8.89 -6.99 -41.46
N LEU A 578 9.94 -7.81 -41.67
CA LEU A 578 9.89 -9.26 -41.41
C LEU A 578 9.89 -9.58 -39.91
N ASP A 579 10.64 -8.82 -39.09
CA ASP A 579 10.63 -8.98 -37.64
C ASP A 579 9.29 -8.52 -37.04
N PHE A 580 8.68 -7.49 -37.63
CA PHE A 580 7.33 -7.07 -37.30
C PHE A 580 6.30 -8.16 -37.60
N LYS A 581 6.32 -8.74 -38.82
CA LYS A 581 5.46 -9.89 -39.17
C LYS A 581 5.63 -11.06 -38.18
N PHE A 582 6.88 -11.40 -37.85
CA PHE A 582 7.18 -12.47 -36.88
C PHE A 582 6.61 -12.17 -35.48
N LEU A 583 6.67 -10.91 -35.02
CA LEU A 583 6.09 -10.50 -33.75
C LEU A 583 4.55 -10.68 -33.76
N ILE A 584 3.88 -10.33 -34.86
CA ILE A 584 2.44 -10.52 -35.01
C ILE A 584 2.08 -12.01 -35.08
N ASP A 585 2.85 -12.84 -35.78
CA ASP A 585 2.70 -14.31 -35.77
C ASP A 585 2.79 -14.89 -34.36
N LYS A 586 3.74 -14.40 -33.56
CA LYS A 586 3.91 -14.77 -32.15
C LYS A 586 2.70 -14.38 -31.31
N LEU A 587 2.20 -13.16 -31.47
CA LEU A 587 0.99 -12.70 -30.76
C LEU A 587 -0.25 -13.53 -31.16
N LEU A 588 -0.41 -13.85 -32.44
CA LEU A 588 -1.50 -14.70 -32.92
C LEU A 588 -1.43 -16.12 -32.32
N ASN A 589 -0.23 -16.71 -32.28
CA ASN A 589 0.00 -18.00 -31.64
C ASN A 589 -0.24 -17.95 -30.13
N LEU A 590 0.17 -16.87 -29.45
CA LEU A 590 -0.11 -16.65 -28.03
C LEU A 590 -1.62 -16.62 -27.76
N CYS A 591 -2.39 -15.95 -28.63
CA CYS A 591 -3.85 -15.98 -28.58
C CYS A 591 -4.41 -17.40 -28.76
N ARG A 592 -3.93 -18.15 -29.76
CA ARG A 592 -4.38 -19.54 -30.02
C ARG A 592 -4.19 -20.46 -28.80
N VAL A 593 -3.10 -20.28 -28.05
CA VAL A 593 -2.78 -21.10 -26.87
C VAL A 593 -3.51 -20.62 -25.61
N HIS A 594 -3.56 -19.30 -25.37
CA HIS A 594 -3.91 -18.74 -24.06
C HIS A 594 -5.26 -18.02 -23.97
N LEU A 595 -6.06 -17.94 -25.04
CA LEU A 595 -7.39 -17.32 -24.97
C LEU A 595 -8.35 -18.02 -23.98
N LYS A 596 -8.20 -19.33 -23.80
CA LYS A 596 -8.97 -20.12 -22.84
C LYS A 596 -8.54 -19.89 -21.40
N VAL A 597 -7.35 -19.33 -21.18
CA VAL A 597 -6.83 -19.01 -19.86
C VAL A 597 -7.47 -17.71 -19.40
N ASP A 598 -8.34 -17.82 -18.41
CA ASP A 598 -9.14 -16.73 -17.87
C ASP A 598 -8.33 -15.45 -17.62
N ARG A 599 -7.14 -15.63 -17.07
CA ARG A 599 -6.22 -14.57 -16.65
C ARG A 599 -5.59 -13.76 -17.79
N LEU A 600 -5.35 -14.38 -18.95
CA LEU A 600 -4.67 -13.75 -20.11
C LEU A 600 -5.64 -13.31 -21.19
N SER A 601 -6.82 -13.92 -21.24
CA SER A 601 -7.81 -13.71 -22.28
C SER A 601 -8.14 -12.22 -22.54
N CYS A 602 -8.54 -11.47 -21.51
CA CYS A 602 -8.87 -10.05 -21.64
C CYS A 602 -7.65 -9.21 -22.04
N SER A 603 -6.50 -9.50 -21.45
CA SER A 603 -5.23 -8.83 -21.75
C SER A 603 -4.81 -9.00 -23.20
N LEU A 604 -4.95 -10.21 -23.75
CA LEU A 604 -4.66 -10.52 -25.15
C LEU A 604 -5.59 -9.78 -26.09
N ILE A 605 -6.90 -9.78 -25.81
CA ILE A 605 -7.90 -9.06 -26.63
C ILE A 605 -7.56 -7.58 -26.67
N LYS A 606 -7.32 -6.96 -25.51
CA LYS A 606 -6.92 -5.54 -25.40
C LYS A 606 -5.60 -5.22 -26.09
N THR A 607 -4.65 -6.16 -26.08
CA THR A 607 -3.36 -5.96 -26.76
C THR A 607 -3.54 -5.93 -28.28
N VAL A 608 -4.37 -6.82 -28.83
CA VAL A 608 -4.68 -6.82 -30.27
C VAL A 608 -5.49 -5.59 -30.66
N ASP A 609 -6.50 -5.24 -29.86
CA ASP A 609 -7.31 -4.02 -30.01
C ASP A 609 -6.44 -2.75 -30.05
N LEU A 610 -5.43 -2.68 -29.17
CA LEU A 610 -4.48 -1.58 -29.14
C LEU A 610 -3.65 -1.45 -30.43
N LEU A 611 -3.30 -2.58 -31.08
CA LEU A 611 -2.61 -2.56 -32.38
C LEU A 611 -3.52 -2.02 -33.48
N ILE A 612 -4.81 -2.36 -33.44
CA ILE A 612 -5.84 -1.88 -34.37
C ILE A 612 -6.02 -0.36 -34.23
N GLN A 613 -6.20 0.15 -33.00
CA GLN A 613 -6.35 1.58 -32.71
C GLN A 613 -5.15 2.44 -33.15
N ASN A 614 -3.98 1.82 -33.39
CA ASN A 614 -2.75 2.49 -33.81
C ASN A 614 -2.40 2.29 -35.29
N ASP A 615 -3.34 1.77 -36.09
CA ASP A 615 -3.22 1.57 -37.54
C ASP A 615 -2.08 0.64 -37.98
N LEU A 616 -1.66 -0.29 -37.11
CA LEU A 616 -0.51 -1.17 -37.37
C LEU A 616 -0.82 -2.32 -38.34
N PHE A 617 -2.10 -2.64 -38.54
CA PHE A 617 -2.54 -3.70 -39.46
C PHE A 617 -2.68 -3.24 -40.91
N SER A 618 -2.57 -1.94 -41.19
CA SER A 618 -2.59 -1.37 -42.55
C SER A 618 -1.26 -1.53 -43.29
N ASN A 619 -0.21 -2.03 -42.61
CA ASN A 619 1.10 -2.27 -43.22
C ASN A 619 1.04 -3.41 -44.26
N PRO A 620 1.53 -3.18 -45.50
CA PRO A 620 1.50 -4.19 -46.57
C PRO A 620 2.06 -5.56 -46.19
N VAL A 621 3.11 -5.61 -45.35
CA VAL A 621 3.76 -6.87 -44.94
C VAL A 621 2.81 -7.83 -44.19
N LEU A 622 1.75 -7.28 -43.59
CA LEU A 622 0.69 -8.02 -42.90
C LEU A 622 -0.54 -8.29 -43.80
N THR A 623 -0.46 -8.01 -45.10
CA THR A 623 -1.57 -8.24 -46.03
C THR A 623 -1.15 -9.02 -47.29
N GLU A 624 0.15 -9.16 -47.55
CA GLU A 624 0.70 -9.85 -48.73
C GLU A 624 0.37 -11.37 -48.77
N ASP A 625 0.45 -12.08 -47.64
CA ASP A 625 0.27 -13.55 -47.60
C ASP A 625 -0.95 -14.01 -46.78
N ILE A 626 -1.23 -13.31 -45.69
CA ILE A 626 -2.24 -13.67 -44.69
C ILE A 626 -2.97 -12.38 -44.31
N ASN A 627 -4.31 -12.39 -44.33
CA ASN A 627 -5.10 -11.27 -43.80
C ASN A 627 -5.15 -11.40 -42.27
N TYR A 628 -4.16 -10.82 -41.56
CA TYR A 628 -4.06 -10.93 -40.10
C TYR A 628 -5.30 -10.39 -39.35
N PRO A 629 -5.90 -9.23 -39.71
CA PRO A 629 -7.16 -8.80 -39.12
C PRO A 629 -8.25 -9.88 -39.18
N LEU A 630 -8.38 -10.56 -40.32
CA LEU A 630 -9.35 -11.65 -40.49
C LEU A 630 -9.01 -12.90 -39.66
N GLU A 631 -7.72 -13.25 -39.50
CA GLU A 631 -7.27 -14.34 -38.64
C GLU A 631 -7.60 -14.10 -37.17
N PHE A 632 -7.29 -12.90 -36.64
CA PHE A 632 -7.63 -12.52 -35.27
C PHE A 632 -9.15 -12.49 -35.07
N LEU A 633 -9.90 -11.93 -36.02
CA LEU A 633 -11.36 -11.93 -35.98
C LEU A 633 -11.93 -13.34 -35.92
N THR A 634 -11.44 -14.24 -36.78
CA THR A 634 -11.91 -15.64 -36.82
C THR A 634 -11.66 -16.33 -35.49
N LEU A 635 -10.44 -16.21 -34.95
CA LEU A 635 -10.07 -16.79 -33.66
C LEU A 635 -10.93 -16.25 -32.51
N PHE A 636 -11.16 -14.93 -32.47
CA PHE A 636 -11.93 -14.29 -31.40
C PHE A 636 -13.44 -14.60 -31.53
N LEU A 637 -13.98 -14.72 -32.75
CA LEU A 637 -15.36 -15.15 -33.00
C LEU A 637 -15.62 -16.60 -32.57
N GLU A 638 -14.65 -17.49 -32.68
CA GLU A 638 -14.76 -18.85 -32.14
C GLU A 638 -14.80 -18.85 -30.61
N HIS A 639 -13.92 -18.07 -29.98
CA HIS A 639 -13.78 -18.07 -28.53
C HIS A 639 -14.91 -17.32 -27.80
N VAL A 640 -15.39 -16.20 -28.35
CA VAL A 640 -16.48 -15.41 -27.77
C VAL A 640 -17.80 -16.19 -27.68
N LYS A 641 -17.98 -17.25 -28.50
CA LYS A 641 -19.14 -18.15 -28.44
C LYS A 641 -19.10 -19.07 -27.22
N LEU A 642 -17.91 -19.36 -26.69
CA LEU A 642 -17.69 -20.31 -25.61
C LEU A 642 -17.71 -19.66 -24.23
N THR A 643 -17.38 -18.37 -24.13
CA THR A 643 -17.30 -17.65 -22.86
C THR A 643 -18.65 -17.10 -22.40
N LYS A 644 -18.91 -17.19 -21.09
CA LYS A 644 -20.00 -16.50 -20.40
C LYS A 644 -19.51 -15.39 -19.46
N ASP A 645 -18.18 -15.21 -19.38
CA ASP A 645 -17.55 -14.22 -18.52
C ASP A 645 -17.83 -12.79 -19.01
N MET A 646 -18.32 -11.95 -18.10
CA MET A 646 -18.79 -10.61 -18.45
C MET A 646 -17.65 -9.67 -18.85
N GLN A 647 -16.49 -9.76 -18.20
CA GLN A 647 -15.33 -8.88 -18.50
C GLN A 647 -14.71 -9.22 -19.86
N ARG A 648 -14.64 -10.51 -20.21
CA ARG A 648 -14.25 -10.94 -21.57
C ARG A 648 -15.24 -10.44 -22.61
N LEU A 649 -16.54 -10.61 -22.37
CA LEU A 649 -17.55 -10.16 -23.31
C LEU A 649 -17.46 -8.65 -23.60
N ILE A 650 -17.15 -7.85 -22.59
CA ILE A 650 -16.88 -6.40 -22.72
C ILE A 650 -15.62 -6.15 -23.55
N SER A 651 -14.50 -6.81 -23.23
CA SER A 651 -13.25 -6.63 -23.98
C SER A 651 -13.41 -7.01 -25.47
N TYR A 652 -14.23 -8.03 -25.75
CA TYR A 652 -14.60 -8.39 -27.11
C TYR A 652 -15.50 -7.35 -27.78
N THR A 653 -16.36 -6.66 -27.04
CA THR A 653 -17.18 -5.57 -27.59
C THR A 653 -16.29 -4.46 -28.16
N ASP A 654 -15.29 -4.02 -27.39
CA ASP A 654 -14.35 -2.97 -27.82
C ASP A 654 -13.64 -3.41 -29.12
N PHE A 655 -13.02 -4.60 -29.10
CA PHE A 655 -12.37 -5.20 -30.27
C PHE A 655 -13.28 -5.27 -31.51
N PHE A 656 -14.52 -5.75 -31.36
CA PHE A 656 -15.43 -5.83 -32.50
C PHE A 656 -15.84 -4.43 -33.00
N CYS A 657 -16.01 -3.44 -32.14
CA CYS A 657 -16.30 -2.09 -32.61
C CYS A 657 -15.13 -1.54 -33.44
N ASP A 658 -13.90 -1.73 -32.99
CA ASP A 658 -12.70 -1.24 -33.67
C ASP A 658 -12.42 -1.99 -34.99
N MET A 659 -12.81 -3.26 -35.10
CA MET A 659 -12.70 -4.01 -36.36
C MET A 659 -13.59 -3.47 -37.50
N LEU A 660 -14.59 -2.62 -37.21
CA LEU A 660 -15.45 -2.03 -38.26
C LEU A 660 -14.69 -1.08 -39.20
N GLN A 661 -13.52 -0.56 -38.78
CA GLN A 661 -12.72 0.37 -39.58
C GLN A 661 -12.13 -0.26 -40.84
N PHE A 662 -11.95 -1.59 -40.88
CA PHE A 662 -11.37 -2.26 -42.05
C PHE A 662 -12.40 -2.36 -43.18
N ASP A 663 -12.00 -1.98 -44.39
CA ASP A 663 -12.81 -2.03 -45.61
C ASP A 663 -12.82 -3.43 -46.25
N ASP A 664 -13.16 -4.44 -45.46
CA ASP A 664 -13.33 -5.83 -45.89
C ASP A 664 -14.75 -6.28 -45.53
N GLU A 665 -15.51 -6.70 -46.54
CA GLU A 665 -16.93 -7.08 -46.39
C GLU A 665 -17.11 -8.23 -45.38
N LYS A 666 -16.20 -9.21 -45.39
CA LYS A 666 -16.26 -10.38 -44.50
C LYS A 666 -15.99 -9.97 -43.06
N ILE A 667 -15.05 -9.04 -42.84
CA ILE A 667 -14.75 -8.46 -41.52
C ILE A 667 -15.96 -7.69 -40.99
N ARG A 668 -16.46 -6.70 -41.74
CA ARG A 668 -17.59 -5.84 -41.31
C ARG A 668 -18.84 -6.67 -41.01
N LYS A 669 -19.19 -7.60 -41.91
CA LYS A 669 -20.37 -8.47 -41.75
C LYS A 669 -20.29 -9.36 -40.51
N SER A 670 -19.17 -10.06 -40.32
CA SER A 670 -19.01 -11.00 -39.20
C SER A 670 -18.99 -10.29 -37.85
N THR A 671 -18.37 -9.11 -37.82
CA THR A 671 -18.27 -8.23 -36.66
C THR A 671 -19.63 -7.66 -36.28
N MET A 672 -20.36 -7.10 -37.25
CA MET A 672 -21.70 -6.54 -37.04
C MET A 672 -22.67 -7.60 -36.53
N VAL A 673 -22.68 -8.80 -37.13
CA VAL A 673 -23.49 -9.94 -36.66
C VAL A 673 -23.20 -10.25 -35.19
N ARG A 674 -21.93 -10.20 -34.76
CA ARG A 674 -21.57 -10.49 -33.38
C ARG A 674 -22.00 -9.40 -32.41
N LEU A 675 -21.85 -8.13 -32.77
CA LEU A 675 -22.32 -7.00 -31.98
C LEU A 675 -23.85 -7.05 -31.81
N MET A 676 -24.60 -7.41 -32.86
CA MET A 676 -26.04 -7.63 -32.77
C MET A 676 -26.43 -8.74 -31.80
N ILE A 677 -25.66 -9.83 -31.74
CA ILE A 677 -25.86 -10.89 -30.74
C ILE A 677 -25.65 -10.35 -29.32
N GLN A 678 -24.65 -9.50 -29.10
CA GLN A 678 -24.36 -8.91 -27.79
C GLN A 678 -25.39 -7.84 -27.36
N LEU A 679 -25.96 -7.07 -28.29
CA LEU A 679 -27.09 -6.17 -28.03
C LEU A 679 -28.33 -6.92 -27.53
N CYS A 680 -28.46 -8.21 -27.84
CA CYS A 680 -29.53 -9.08 -27.37
C CYS A 680 -29.09 -10.03 -26.25
N HIS A 681 -27.97 -9.76 -25.59
CA HIS A 681 -27.43 -10.64 -24.55
C HIS A 681 -28.33 -10.71 -23.32
N GLN A 682 -28.31 -11.84 -22.60
CA GLN A 682 -29.13 -12.03 -21.39
C GLN A 682 -28.82 -11.03 -20.27
N TYR A 683 -27.56 -10.62 -20.16
CA TYR A 683 -27.14 -9.61 -19.18
C TYR A 683 -27.32 -8.20 -19.74
N SER A 684 -28.15 -7.37 -19.09
CA SER A 684 -28.41 -5.98 -19.49
C SER A 684 -27.15 -5.11 -19.55
N ARG A 685 -26.19 -5.36 -18.66
CA ARG A 685 -24.90 -4.66 -18.65
C ARG A 685 -24.12 -4.83 -19.96
N ILE A 686 -24.12 -6.04 -20.55
CA ILE A 686 -23.46 -6.27 -21.84
C ILE A 686 -24.16 -5.47 -22.93
N ARG A 687 -25.50 -5.52 -22.98
CA ARG A 687 -26.28 -4.79 -23.99
C ARG A 687 -26.00 -3.30 -23.98
N LYS A 688 -25.97 -2.68 -22.79
CA LYS A 688 -25.67 -1.25 -22.62
C LYS A 688 -24.28 -0.88 -23.11
N ILE A 689 -23.27 -1.67 -22.72
CA ILE A 689 -21.89 -1.40 -23.11
C ILE A 689 -21.74 -1.56 -24.63
N THR A 690 -22.32 -2.61 -25.20
CA THR A 690 -22.34 -2.81 -26.65
C THR A 690 -23.04 -1.67 -27.39
N ALA A 691 -24.19 -1.18 -26.89
CA ALA A 691 -24.88 -0.06 -27.51
C ALA A 691 -24.05 1.23 -27.48
N SER A 692 -23.46 1.56 -26.33
CA SER A 692 -22.61 2.74 -26.17
C SER A 692 -21.37 2.68 -27.06
N LYS A 693 -20.70 1.52 -27.11
CA LYS A 693 -19.47 1.35 -27.90
C LYS A 693 -19.73 1.33 -29.40
N LEU A 694 -20.82 0.68 -29.83
CA LEU A 694 -21.21 0.72 -31.23
C LEU A 694 -21.62 2.13 -31.65
N PHE A 695 -22.32 2.88 -30.80
CA PHE A 695 -22.62 4.29 -31.05
C PHE A 695 -21.35 5.13 -31.25
N GLU A 696 -20.36 4.97 -30.36
CA GLU A 696 -19.05 5.64 -30.50
C GLU A 696 -18.36 5.29 -31.83
N ALA A 697 -18.38 4.01 -32.23
CA ALA A 697 -17.77 3.56 -33.48
C ALA A 697 -18.48 4.12 -34.72
N LEU A 698 -19.81 4.11 -34.75
CA LEU A 698 -20.60 4.62 -35.89
C LEU A 698 -20.47 6.14 -36.08
N ILE A 699 -20.27 6.89 -35.00
CA ILE A 699 -19.97 8.33 -35.08
C ILE A 699 -18.60 8.58 -35.70
N ASN A 700 -17.61 7.77 -35.33
CA ASN A 700 -16.23 7.93 -35.83
C ASN A 700 -16.04 7.37 -37.25
N LEU A 701 -16.95 6.53 -37.73
CA LEU A 701 -16.90 5.86 -39.03
C LEU A 701 -18.21 6.11 -39.81
N PRO A 702 -18.44 7.34 -40.33
CA PRO A 702 -19.69 7.70 -40.99
C PRO A 702 -19.94 6.89 -42.28
N ASP A 703 -18.87 6.45 -42.96
CA ASP A 703 -18.93 5.76 -44.26
C ASP A 703 -19.24 4.25 -44.17
N ILE A 704 -19.58 3.73 -42.98
CA ILE A 704 -19.97 2.32 -42.82
C ILE A 704 -21.27 2.00 -43.59
N PHE A 705 -22.16 2.98 -43.69
CA PHE A 705 -23.43 2.86 -44.40
C PHE A 705 -23.40 3.67 -45.70
N GLN A 706 -24.10 3.18 -46.71
CA GLN A 706 -24.24 3.90 -47.99
C GLN A 706 -25.10 5.16 -47.95
N SER A 707 -25.87 5.34 -46.87
CA SER A 707 -26.77 6.47 -46.67
C SER A 707 -26.57 7.06 -45.27
N ASP A 708 -26.35 8.37 -45.20
CA ASP A 708 -26.29 9.12 -43.94
C ASP A 708 -27.59 8.98 -43.14
N ASP A 709 -28.73 8.83 -43.82
CA ASP A 709 -30.03 8.63 -43.17
C ASP A 709 -30.08 7.29 -42.42
N ASP A 710 -29.50 6.23 -42.99
CA ASP A 710 -29.48 4.90 -42.36
C ASP A 710 -28.52 4.87 -41.15
N ASN A 711 -27.40 5.60 -41.22
CA ASN A 711 -26.48 5.75 -40.09
C ASN A 711 -27.15 6.51 -38.93
N ASN A 712 -27.82 7.63 -39.23
CA ASN A 712 -28.54 8.42 -38.23
C ASN A 712 -29.71 7.64 -37.61
N GLU A 713 -30.43 6.84 -38.39
CA GLU A 713 -31.49 5.95 -37.88
C GLU A 713 -30.92 4.92 -36.89
N CYS A 714 -29.79 4.29 -37.22
CA CYS A 714 -29.11 3.34 -36.33
C CYS A 714 -28.63 4.01 -35.02
N ILE A 715 -28.03 5.19 -35.12
CA ILE A 715 -27.57 5.97 -33.96
C ILE A 715 -28.73 6.35 -33.04
N ASN A 716 -29.86 6.79 -33.61
CA ASN A 716 -31.08 7.11 -32.86
C ASN A 716 -31.64 5.87 -32.16
N LEU A 717 -31.72 4.73 -32.85
CA LEU A 717 -32.19 3.47 -32.27
C LEU A 717 -31.31 3.00 -31.11
N LEU A 718 -29.98 3.12 -31.22
CA LEU A 718 -29.05 2.77 -30.13
C LEU A 718 -29.25 3.64 -28.89
N THR A 719 -29.62 4.92 -29.09
CA THR A 719 -29.77 5.91 -28.03
C THR A 719 -31.15 5.87 -27.36
N GLU A 720 -32.22 5.71 -28.15
CA GLU A 720 -33.61 5.70 -27.66
C GLU A 720 -34.01 4.37 -27.01
N THR A 721 -33.33 3.27 -27.37
CA THR A 721 -33.64 1.95 -26.82
C THR A 721 -33.24 1.85 -25.34
N ASN A 722 -34.20 1.52 -24.47
CA ASN A 722 -33.90 1.19 -23.08
C ASN A 722 -33.37 -0.26 -22.95
N TRP A 723 -32.05 -0.39 -22.98
CA TRP A 723 -31.34 -1.68 -22.92
C TRP A 723 -31.48 -2.45 -21.58
N ASP A 724 -32.12 -1.89 -20.55
CA ASP A 724 -32.43 -2.59 -19.28
C ASP A 724 -33.68 -3.48 -19.35
N GLN A 725 -34.51 -3.34 -20.40
CA GLN A 725 -35.77 -4.07 -20.51
C GLN A 725 -35.60 -5.60 -20.58
N SER A 726 -36.72 -6.32 -20.40
CA SER A 726 -36.73 -7.78 -20.48
C SER A 726 -36.27 -8.26 -21.86
N MET A 727 -35.66 -9.45 -21.91
CA MET A 727 -35.13 -9.99 -23.16
C MET A 727 -36.21 -10.14 -24.24
N ASP A 728 -37.46 -10.44 -23.86
CA ASP A 728 -38.57 -10.55 -24.80
C ASP A 728 -38.95 -9.18 -25.41
N THR A 729 -38.86 -8.11 -24.63
CA THR A 729 -39.07 -6.73 -25.11
C THR A 729 -37.92 -6.29 -26.03
N ILE A 730 -36.67 -6.60 -25.67
CA ILE A 730 -35.50 -6.27 -26.49
C ILE A 730 -35.43 -7.13 -27.75
N ARG A 731 -35.86 -8.39 -27.70
CA ARG A 731 -36.02 -9.25 -28.88
C ARG A 731 -37.14 -8.74 -29.78
N ALA A 732 -38.21 -8.18 -29.22
CA ALA A 732 -39.23 -7.48 -30.01
C ALA A 732 -38.67 -6.22 -30.68
N ILE A 733 -37.82 -5.44 -29.99
CA ILE A 733 -37.09 -4.29 -30.57
C ILE A 733 -36.08 -4.74 -31.64
N ARG A 734 -35.39 -5.88 -31.44
CA ARG A 734 -34.53 -6.54 -32.45
C ARG A 734 -35.30 -6.95 -33.70
N ASN A 735 -36.57 -7.33 -33.54
CA ASN A 735 -37.45 -7.76 -34.62
C ASN A 735 -38.24 -6.58 -35.23
N LEU A 736 -38.28 -5.41 -34.57
CA LEU A 736 -39.06 -4.25 -35.00
C LEU A 736 -38.42 -3.44 -36.13
N PRO A 737 -37.21 -3.81 -36.58
CA PRO A 737 -36.99 -3.77 -38.00
C PRO A 737 -36.05 -4.89 -38.46
N GLN A 738 -36.60 -6.09 -38.71
CA GLN A 738 -35.94 -7.06 -39.57
C GLN A 738 -35.52 -6.43 -40.92
N ALA A 739 -36.23 -5.37 -41.37
CA ALA A 739 -35.92 -4.56 -42.54
C ALA A 739 -34.72 -3.59 -42.36
N VAL A 740 -34.51 -2.96 -41.20
CA VAL A 740 -33.34 -2.10 -40.94
C VAL A 740 -32.12 -2.97 -40.60
N LEU A 741 -32.31 -4.12 -39.95
CA LEU A 741 -31.26 -5.13 -39.75
C LEU A 741 -30.84 -5.81 -41.07
N LEU A 742 -31.80 -6.01 -41.99
CA LEU A 742 -31.53 -6.41 -43.38
C LEU A 742 -30.87 -5.25 -44.15
N LYS A 743 -31.29 -3.99 -44.00
CA LYS A 743 -30.59 -2.79 -44.55
C LYS A 743 -29.19 -2.55 -43.96
N LEU A 744 -28.90 -2.94 -42.72
CA LEU A 744 -27.56 -2.94 -42.14
C LEU A 744 -26.64 -3.97 -42.84
N LEU A 745 -27.24 -5.02 -43.40
CA LEU A 745 -26.55 -6.07 -44.16
C LEU A 745 -26.64 -5.86 -45.69
N GLU A 746 -27.67 -5.17 -46.17
CA GLU A 746 -27.98 -4.83 -47.57
C GLU A 746 -27.41 -3.46 -47.96
N GLY A 747 -27.20 -2.54 -47.02
CA GLY A 747 -26.53 -1.24 -47.19
C GLY A 747 -25.01 -1.35 -47.35
N LEU A 748 -24.51 -2.59 -47.43
CA LEU A 748 -23.25 -2.96 -48.08
C LEU A 748 -23.40 -3.10 -49.61
N HIS A 749 -24.61 -2.92 -50.17
CA HIS A 749 -24.93 -2.96 -51.60
C HIS A 749 -25.64 -1.69 -52.12
N ASN A 750 -24.98 -1.00 -53.06
CA ASN A 750 -25.34 0.31 -53.64
C ASN A 750 -26.84 0.49 -53.97
N THR A 751 -27.51 1.55 -53.47
CA THR A 751 -28.32 2.59 -54.21
C THR A 751 -29.35 3.38 -53.34
N PRO A 752 -29.79 4.62 -53.72
CA PRO A 752 -30.39 5.61 -52.79
C PRO A 752 -31.90 5.98 -52.97
N THR A 753 -32.44 6.65 -51.93
CA THR A 753 -33.61 7.61 -51.84
C THR A 753 -35.05 7.08 -51.49
N PRO A 754 -36.05 7.93 -51.07
CA PRO A 754 -36.17 8.61 -49.75
C PRO A 754 -37.63 8.72 -49.15
N LEU A 755 -37.72 9.21 -47.89
CA LEU A 755 -38.82 9.97 -47.22
C LEU A 755 -40.14 9.28 -46.79
N GLN A 756 -40.47 9.33 -45.48
CA GLN A 756 -41.55 10.19 -44.92
C GLN A 756 -41.72 10.11 -43.38
N THR A 757 -42.01 11.29 -42.83
CA THR A 757 -42.31 11.70 -41.45
C THR A 757 -43.62 11.15 -40.84
N THR A 758 -43.71 10.99 -39.51
CA THR A 758 -44.72 11.67 -38.64
C THR A 758 -44.59 11.36 -37.14
N THR A 759 -44.88 12.40 -36.36
CA THR A 759 -44.92 12.63 -34.91
C THR A 759 -46.06 11.92 -34.15
N THR A 760 -45.88 11.53 -32.87
CA THR A 760 -46.59 12.10 -31.68
C THR A 760 -46.31 11.40 -30.33
N THR A 761 -46.19 12.25 -29.30
CA THR A 761 -46.33 12.13 -27.83
C THR A 761 -47.30 11.04 -27.31
N THR A 762 -47.20 10.39 -26.13
CA THR A 762 -47.07 10.95 -24.75
C THR A 762 -47.00 9.82 -23.68
N THR A 763 -46.32 10.11 -22.56
CA THR A 763 -46.52 9.64 -21.16
C THR A 763 -46.29 8.20 -20.69
N ASN A 764 -45.26 8.11 -19.83
CA ASN A 764 -44.94 7.16 -18.77
C ASN A 764 -46.12 6.59 -17.98
N GLN A 765 -46.00 5.31 -17.60
CA GLN A 765 -46.17 4.86 -16.21
C GLN A 765 -45.30 3.61 -15.93
N ASN A 766 -44.51 3.71 -14.87
CA ASN A 766 -43.55 2.74 -14.34
C ASN A 766 -44.19 1.43 -13.87
N PHE A 767 -43.44 0.31 -13.86
CA PHE A 767 -43.30 -0.53 -12.66
C PHE A 767 -41.95 -1.25 -12.59
N ASN A 768 -41.35 -1.14 -11.39
CA ASN A 768 -40.04 -1.57 -10.92
C ASN A 768 -39.89 -3.09 -10.71
N PHE A 769 -38.66 -3.61 -10.82
CA PHE A 769 -38.10 -4.61 -9.89
C PHE A 769 -36.55 -4.51 -9.84
N SER A 770 -35.99 -3.93 -8.77
CA SER A 770 -34.55 -4.06 -8.42
C SER A 770 -34.34 -3.93 -6.92
N ASN A 771 -34.06 -5.04 -6.22
CA ASN A 771 -33.73 -5.08 -4.79
C ASN A 771 -32.22 -5.07 -4.54
N GLN A 772 -31.57 -3.97 -4.94
CA GLN A 772 -30.31 -3.47 -4.36
C GLN A 772 -30.46 -1.95 -4.28
N PRO A 773 -30.21 -1.29 -3.12
CA PRO A 773 -30.36 0.15 -3.03
C PRO A 773 -29.29 0.83 -3.90
N LYS A 774 -29.71 1.38 -5.03
CA LYS A 774 -28.86 2.26 -5.84
C LYS A 774 -28.68 3.57 -5.08
N PRO A 775 -27.49 4.21 -5.12
CA PRO A 775 -27.33 5.56 -4.60
C PRO A 775 -28.36 6.50 -5.25
N SER A 776 -29.05 7.28 -4.44
CA SER A 776 -29.95 8.34 -4.90
C SER A 776 -29.15 9.52 -5.48
N ILE A 777 -27.96 9.78 -4.92
CA ILE A 777 -26.95 10.69 -5.46
C ILE A 777 -25.62 9.92 -5.52
N GLY A 778 -25.09 9.75 -6.74
CA GLY A 778 -23.83 9.05 -7.04
C GLY A 778 -22.66 10.00 -7.28
N ILE A 779 -21.73 9.63 -8.16
CA ILE A 779 -20.56 10.45 -8.50
C ILE A 779 -21.00 11.75 -9.20
N GLY A 780 -20.42 12.89 -8.80
CA GLY A 780 -20.52 14.17 -9.51
C GLY A 780 -21.02 15.37 -8.69
N LEU A 781 -21.41 15.16 -7.43
CA LEU A 781 -21.79 16.21 -6.48
C LEU A 781 -20.93 16.11 -5.21
N ASP A 782 -21.11 17.04 -4.28
CA ASP A 782 -20.28 17.23 -3.08
C ASP A 782 -20.30 15.99 -2.15
N SER A 783 -21.41 15.26 -2.08
CA SER A 783 -21.52 14.01 -1.31
C SER A 783 -22.31 12.94 -2.04
N CYS A 784 -22.07 11.67 -1.70
CA CYS A 784 -22.99 10.60 -2.10
C CYS A 784 -24.18 10.52 -1.14
N VAL A 785 -25.34 10.09 -1.63
CA VAL A 785 -26.52 9.79 -0.80
C VAL A 785 -26.99 8.38 -1.13
N ILE A 786 -26.71 7.45 -0.20
CA ILE A 786 -26.94 6.03 -0.37
C ILE A 786 -28.07 5.57 0.56
N PRO A 787 -29.25 5.21 0.04
CA PRO A 787 -30.33 4.66 0.86
C PRO A 787 -29.88 3.39 1.59
N LEU A 788 -30.10 3.34 2.90
CA LEU A 788 -29.75 2.18 3.71
C LEU A 788 -30.84 1.10 3.63
N ARG A 789 -30.46 -0.12 4.02
CA ARG A 789 -31.43 -1.22 4.21
C ARG A 789 -32.42 -0.93 5.35
N HIS A 790 -32.04 -0.05 6.28
CA HIS A 790 -32.92 0.46 7.33
C HIS A 790 -33.81 1.56 6.76
N SER A 791 -35.12 1.31 6.76
CA SER A 791 -36.10 2.19 6.10
C SER A 791 -36.04 3.62 6.63
N GLY A 792 -36.07 4.59 5.71
CA GLY A 792 -36.09 6.02 6.03
C GLY A 792 -34.72 6.65 6.31
N LEU A 793 -33.63 5.88 6.31
CA LEU A 793 -32.27 6.38 6.55
C LEU A 793 -31.40 6.31 5.29
N ASN A 794 -30.52 7.29 5.14
CA ASN A 794 -29.55 7.39 4.06
C ASN A 794 -28.16 7.64 4.64
N LEU A 795 -27.15 6.98 4.08
CA LEU A 795 -25.75 7.31 4.32
C LEU A 795 -25.39 8.51 3.43
N ILE A 796 -24.86 9.56 4.05
CA ILE A 796 -24.29 10.73 3.39
C ILE A 796 -22.82 10.76 3.72
N GLN A 797 -21.98 10.66 2.70
CA GLN A 797 -20.54 10.55 2.89
C GLN A 797 -19.78 11.32 1.81
N THR A 798 -18.68 11.93 2.24
CA THR A 798 -17.73 12.65 1.39
C THR A 798 -16.29 12.33 1.82
N THR A 799 -15.34 12.55 0.92
CA THR A 799 -13.90 12.52 1.20
C THR A 799 -13.21 13.62 0.40
N ASP A 800 -12.27 14.31 1.05
CA ASP A 800 -11.41 15.28 0.39
C ASP A 800 -10.01 15.32 1.04
N PHE A 801 -9.00 15.71 0.26
CA PHE A 801 -7.61 15.83 0.69
C PHE A 801 -6.81 16.74 -0.24
N PHE A 802 -5.81 17.42 0.32
CA PHE A 802 -4.96 18.33 -0.45
C PHE A 802 -3.58 18.50 0.21
N TYR A 803 -2.72 19.29 -0.43
CA TYR A 803 -1.36 19.56 0.04
C TYR A 803 -1.33 20.75 1.01
N PRO A 804 -0.43 20.77 2.02
CA PRO A 804 -0.31 21.92 2.90
C PRO A 804 -0.06 23.23 2.16
N LEU A 805 -0.86 24.23 2.50
CA LEU A 805 -0.79 25.59 1.96
C LEU A 805 -0.57 26.63 3.06
N ILE A 806 -0.79 26.27 4.32
CA ILE A 806 -0.48 27.08 5.50
C ILE A 806 0.75 26.53 6.21
N GLU A 807 1.63 27.43 6.64
CA GLU A 807 2.89 27.07 7.31
C GLU A 807 2.67 26.62 8.76
N ASP A 808 1.68 27.20 9.45
CA ASP A 808 1.27 26.74 10.77
C ASP A 808 0.60 25.35 10.67
N PRO A 809 1.24 24.28 11.20
CA PRO A 809 0.70 22.94 11.09
C PRO A 809 -0.63 22.74 11.82
N TYR A 810 -0.86 23.44 12.94
CA TYR A 810 -2.12 23.34 13.68
C TYR A 810 -3.27 23.95 12.88
N ILE A 811 -3.08 25.15 12.35
CA ILE A 811 -4.08 25.80 11.50
C ILE A 811 -4.32 24.99 10.22
N MET A 812 -3.25 24.45 9.62
CA MET A 812 -3.35 23.55 8.46
C MET A 812 -4.22 22.32 8.77
N GLY A 813 -4.04 21.71 9.95
CA GLY A 813 -4.91 20.65 10.45
C GLY A 813 -6.37 21.05 10.56
N LYS A 814 -6.66 22.23 11.14
CA LYS A 814 -8.03 22.77 11.24
C LYS A 814 -8.65 22.97 9.85
N ILE A 815 -7.93 23.57 8.91
CA ILE A 815 -8.41 23.81 7.54
C ILE A 815 -8.73 22.48 6.85
N ALA A 816 -7.87 21.47 6.98
CA ALA A 816 -8.12 20.17 6.37
C ALA A 816 -9.41 19.50 6.88
N CYS A 817 -9.65 19.57 8.19
CA CYS A 817 -10.89 19.07 8.77
C CYS A 817 -12.12 19.87 8.29
N ALA A 818 -12.03 21.20 8.32
CA ALA A 818 -13.10 22.08 7.86
C ALA A 818 -13.43 21.87 6.37
N ASN A 819 -12.42 21.58 5.54
CA ASN A 819 -12.59 21.25 4.13
C ASN A 819 -13.37 19.94 3.94
N VAL A 820 -12.96 18.86 4.63
CA VAL A 820 -13.66 17.55 4.56
C VAL A 820 -15.11 17.65 5.01
N LEU A 821 -15.41 18.47 6.03
CA LEU A 821 -16.77 18.67 6.51
C LEU A 821 -17.61 19.59 5.58
N SER A 822 -16.96 20.38 4.73
CA SER A 822 -17.62 21.39 3.90
C SER A 822 -18.62 20.79 2.91
N ASP A 823 -18.23 19.68 2.26
CA ASP A 823 -19.10 18.91 1.37
C ASP A 823 -20.37 18.38 2.07
N LEU A 824 -20.23 17.92 3.32
CA LEU A 824 -21.36 17.44 4.11
C LEU A 824 -22.31 18.61 4.44
N TYR A 825 -21.74 19.77 4.77
CA TYR A 825 -22.51 21.00 5.00
C TYR A 825 -23.18 21.53 3.73
N ALA A 826 -22.62 21.31 2.54
CA ALA A 826 -23.24 21.67 1.27
C ALA A 826 -24.56 20.91 1.04
N MET A 827 -24.70 19.71 1.60
CA MET A 827 -25.95 18.94 1.60
C MET A 827 -26.93 19.37 2.70
N GLY A 828 -26.63 20.42 3.47
CA GLY A 828 -27.46 20.86 4.61
C GLY A 828 -27.40 19.94 5.81
N VAL A 829 -26.49 18.96 5.83
CA VAL A 829 -26.31 18.05 6.98
C VAL A 829 -25.48 18.75 8.04
N THR A 830 -26.00 18.88 9.26
CA THR A 830 -25.39 19.72 10.30
C THR A 830 -24.57 18.95 11.32
N GLU A 831 -24.83 17.64 11.42
CA GLU A 831 -24.18 16.72 12.35
C GLU A 831 -23.32 15.73 11.56
N CYS A 832 -22.11 15.45 12.04
CA CYS A 832 -21.20 14.44 11.48
C CYS A 832 -21.10 13.28 12.46
N ASP A 833 -21.53 12.08 12.08
CA ASP A 833 -21.49 10.92 12.98
C ASP A 833 -20.06 10.44 13.21
N ASN A 834 -19.23 10.45 12.16
CA ASN A 834 -17.88 9.93 12.23
C ASN A 834 -16.94 10.58 11.21
N MET A 835 -15.71 10.85 11.64
CA MET A 835 -14.62 11.21 10.73
C MET A 835 -13.50 10.15 10.70
N LEU A 836 -12.90 9.97 9.52
CA LEU A 836 -11.61 9.30 9.34
C LEU A 836 -10.59 10.31 8.85
N MET A 837 -9.36 10.25 9.36
CA MET A 837 -8.28 11.13 8.92
C MET A 837 -7.36 10.43 7.92
N LEU A 838 -7.11 11.08 6.79
CA LEU A 838 -6.18 10.63 5.76
C LEU A 838 -4.94 11.53 5.81
N LEU A 839 -3.78 10.95 6.08
CA LEU A 839 -2.55 11.69 6.28
C LEU A 839 -1.38 11.02 5.58
N SER A 840 -0.51 11.79 4.93
CA SER A 840 0.81 11.32 4.54
C SER A 840 1.93 12.15 5.18
N VAL A 841 2.98 11.45 5.58
CA VAL A 841 4.19 12.05 6.11
C VAL A 841 5.19 12.19 4.97
N SER A 842 5.69 13.41 4.73
CA SER A 842 6.69 13.62 3.69
C SER A 842 7.99 12.89 4.02
N THR A 843 8.52 12.12 3.07
CA THR A 843 9.84 11.47 3.18
C THR A 843 11.00 12.47 3.22
N LYS A 844 10.74 13.75 2.96
CA LYS A 844 11.74 14.83 3.06
C LYS A 844 11.86 15.41 4.48
N LEU A 845 10.87 15.19 5.34
CA LEU A 845 10.96 15.62 6.73
C LEU A 845 11.90 14.69 7.49
N ASN A 846 12.82 15.27 8.24
CA ASN A 846 13.56 14.48 9.23
C ASN A 846 12.65 14.11 10.41
N ASP A 847 13.08 13.15 11.24
CA ASP A 847 12.28 12.68 12.37
C ASP A 847 11.90 13.79 13.36
N LYS A 848 12.75 14.81 13.56
CA LYS A 848 12.44 15.93 14.47
C LYS A 848 11.33 16.82 13.92
N GLU A 849 11.40 17.14 12.64
CA GLU A 849 10.37 17.92 11.95
C GLU A 849 9.05 17.16 11.91
N ARG A 850 9.08 15.87 11.56
CA ARG A 850 7.90 14.99 11.60
C ARG A 850 7.26 15.00 12.99
N ASP A 851 8.03 14.75 14.05
CA ASP A 851 7.54 14.63 15.43
C ASP A 851 7.13 15.98 16.06
N LEU A 852 7.28 17.08 15.32
CA LEU A 852 6.81 18.41 15.66
C LEU A 852 5.57 18.80 14.84
N LEU A 853 5.68 18.71 13.51
CA LEU A 853 4.68 19.19 12.57
C LEU A 853 3.45 18.27 12.53
N ILE A 854 3.65 16.96 12.45
CA ILE A 854 2.56 15.99 12.29
C ILE A 854 1.62 15.99 13.51
N PRO A 855 2.09 15.92 14.78
CA PRO A 855 1.19 15.99 15.92
C PRO A 855 0.39 17.29 15.99
N ARG A 856 0.95 18.42 15.54
CA ARG A 856 0.24 19.71 15.49
C ARG A 856 -0.87 19.70 14.44
N MET A 857 -0.62 19.15 13.26
CA MET A 857 -1.66 18.94 12.23
C MET A 857 -2.79 18.03 12.73
N ILE A 858 -2.44 16.92 13.38
CA ILE A 858 -3.42 16.00 13.96
C ILE A 858 -4.25 16.70 15.05
N GLN A 859 -3.60 17.50 15.91
CA GLN A 859 -4.30 18.25 16.95
C GLN A 859 -5.28 19.27 16.36
N GLY A 860 -4.86 20.03 15.34
CA GLY A 860 -5.73 20.97 14.65
C GLY A 860 -6.94 20.28 14.02
N PHE A 861 -6.72 19.16 13.33
CA PHE A 861 -7.80 18.38 12.73
C PHE A 861 -8.78 17.88 13.80
N LYS A 862 -8.27 17.34 14.92
CA LYS A 862 -9.07 16.84 16.04
C LYS A 862 -9.88 17.94 16.72
N ASP A 863 -9.29 19.11 16.95
CA ASP A 863 -9.97 20.23 17.60
C ASP A 863 -11.10 20.77 16.72
N CYS A 864 -10.87 20.88 15.41
CA CYS A 864 -11.92 21.23 14.45
C CYS A 864 -13.04 20.18 14.39
N ALA A 865 -12.72 18.89 14.42
CA ALA A 865 -13.72 17.83 14.50
C ALA A 865 -14.55 17.93 15.79
N SER A 866 -13.89 18.23 16.92
CA SER A 866 -14.55 18.42 18.21
C SER A 866 -15.48 19.65 18.19
N GLU A 867 -15.06 20.76 17.57
CA GLU A 867 -15.87 21.96 17.32
C GLU A 867 -17.09 21.66 16.44
N ALA A 868 -16.94 20.77 15.46
CA ALA A 868 -18.03 20.27 14.62
C ALA A 868 -18.99 19.31 15.35
N GLY A 869 -18.70 18.93 16.60
CA GLY A 869 -19.50 17.99 17.39
C GLY A 869 -19.25 16.51 17.04
N THR A 870 -18.12 16.19 16.42
CA THR A 870 -17.77 14.82 16.00
C THR A 870 -16.39 14.40 16.51
N SER A 871 -15.99 13.16 16.23
CA SER A 871 -14.67 12.64 16.57
C SER A 871 -14.02 11.91 15.40
N VAL A 872 -12.68 11.92 15.42
CA VAL A 872 -11.87 11.12 14.49
C VAL A 872 -11.65 9.74 15.12
N ASN A 873 -12.33 8.71 14.60
CA ASN A 873 -12.28 7.36 15.19
C ASN A 873 -11.43 6.36 14.40
N GLY A 874 -10.74 6.82 13.36
CA GLY A 874 -9.85 6.01 12.54
C GLY A 874 -9.20 6.82 11.46
N GLY A 875 -8.47 6.14 10.57
CA GLY A 875 -7.74 6.79 9.50
C GLY A 875 -6.57 5.95 9.01
N GLN A 876 -5.81 6.50 8.08
CA GLN A 876 -4.58 5.90 7.58
C GLN A 876 -3.48 6.95 7.51
N THR A 877 -2.29 6.57 7.96
CA THR A 877 -1.08 7.37 7.80
C THR A 877 -0.02 6.57 7.03
N VAL A 878 0.55 7.17 5.98
CA VAL A 878 1.58 6.54 5.13
C VAL A 878 2.74 7.50 4.87
N PHE A 879 3.89 6.96 4.47
CA PHE A 879 4.96 7.78 3.90
C PHE A 879 4.64 8.13 2.44
N ASN A 880 4.95 9.35 2.03
CA ASN A 880 4.76 9.85 0.66
C ASN A 880 5.82 10.95 0.39
N PRO A 881 6.23 11.25 -0.85
CA PRO A 881 7.16 12.37 -1.09
C PRO A 881 6.63 13.72 -0.59
N TRP A 882 5.32 13.92 -0.62
CA TRP A 882 4.63 15.14 -0.18
C TRP A 882 3.75 14.88 1.04
N ILE A 883 3.51 15.92 1.85
CA ILE A 883 2.49 15.86 2.90
C ILE A 883 1.12 15.98 2.24
N ILE A 884 0.21 15.08 2.55
CA ILE A 884 -1.19 15.10 2.13
C ILE A 884 -2.01 15.06 3.42
N ILE A 885 -3.02 15.91 3.51
CA ILE A 885 -3.90 15.97 4.67
C ILE A 885 -5.35 16.09 4.20
N GLY A 886 -6.23 15.30 4.81
CA GLY A 886 -7.63 15.23 4.47
C GLY A 886 -8.35 14.19 5.30
N GLY A 887 -9.48 13.68 4.79
CA GLY A 887 -10.31 12.77 5.55
C GLY A 887 -11.59 12.34 4.86
N VAL A 888 -12.42 11.70 5.65
CA VAL A 888 -13.78 11.26 5.30
C VAL A 888 -14.72 11.80 6.37
N ALA A 889 -15.83 12.41 5.97
CA ALA A 889 -16.93 12.75 6.85
C ALA A 889 -18.15 11.89 6.48
N THR A 890 -18.89 11.44 7.49
CA THR A 890 -20.00 10.50 7.30
C THR A 890 -21.12 10.76 8.28
N SER A 891 -22.36 10.76 7.79
CA SER A 891 -23.58 10.85 8.58
C SER A 891 -24.67 9.93 8.06
N ILE A 892 -25.50 9.45 8.98
CA ILE A 892 -26.74 8.73 8.69
C ILE A 892 -27.90 9.68 8.89
N CYS A 893 -28.56 10.05 7.79
CA CYS A 893 -29.60 11.07 7.79
C CYS A 893 -30.92 10.52 7.27
N SER A 894 -32.01 10.93 7.91
CA SER A 894 -33.35 10.90 7.33
C SER A 894 -33.46 11.92 6.19
N THR A 895 -34.51 11.81 5.37
CA THR A 895 -34.73 12.72 4.23
C THR A 895 -35.03 14.17 4.61
N GLN A 896 -35.29 14.46 5.90
CA GLN A 896 -35.52 15.82 6.40
C GLN A 896 -34.24 16.49 6.92
N GLU A 897 -33.17 15.72 7.17
CA GLU A 897 -31.93 16.21 7.76
C GLU A 897 -30.92 16.67 6.71
N TYR A 898 -31.21 16.45 5.41
CA TYR A 898 -30.41 16.94 4.30
C TYR A 898 -31.29 17.61 3.23
N ILE A 899 -30.68 18.47 2.43
CA ILE A 899 -31.29 19.20 1.31
C ILE A 899 -30.70 18.64 0.03
N SER A 900 -31.57 18.22 -0.90
CA SER A 900 -31.11 17.74 -2.21
C SER A 900 -30.58 18.90 -3.05
N PRO A 901 -29.38 18.80 -3.66
CA PRO A 901 -28.70 19.92 -4.32
C PRO A 901 -29.20 20.17 -5.77
N ASP A 902 -30.47 19.88 -6.06
CA ASP A 902 -30.98 19.80 -7.44
C ASP A 902 -32.34 20.50 -7.68
N ASN A 903 -32.81 21.32 -6.72
CA ASN A 903 -34.14 21.95 -6.78
C ASN A 903 -34.13 23.46 -7.04
N ALA A 904 -33.03 24.06 -7.51
CA ALA A 904 -32.98 25.48 -7.81
C ALA A 904 -34.07 25.89 -8.82
N MET A 905 -34.66 27.06 -8.62
CA MET A 905 -35.79 27.59 -9.38
C MET A 905 -35.46 28.92 -10.04
N VAL A 906 -36.16 29.23 -11.13
CA VAL A 906 -36.05 30.55 -11.77
C VAL A 906 -36.45 31.63 -10.75
N SER A 907 -35.65 32.69 -10.67
CA SER A 907 -35.77 33.81 -9.70
C SER A 907 -35.17 33.55 -8.31
N ASP A 908 -34.65 32.36 -8.04
CA ASP A 908 -33.77 32.19 -6.88
C ASP A 908 -32.57 33.13 -6.99
N VAL A 909 -31.98 33.45 -5.84
CA VAL A 909 -30.74 34.21 -5.76
C VAL A 909 -29.62 33.32 -5.23
N LEU A 910 -28.41 33.61 -5.67
CA LEU A 910 -27.21 32.88 -5.28
C LEU A 910 -26.53 33.62 -4.12
N VAL A 911 -26.35 32.95 -3.00
CA VAL A 911 -25.67 33.47 -1.81
C VAL A 911 -24.34 32.75 -1.62
N LEU A 912 -23.27 33.50 -1.36
CA LEU A 912 -21.95 32.98 -1.03
C LEU A 912 -21.58 33.33 0.42
N THR A 913 -21.15 32.34 1.22
CA THR A 913 -20.97 32.50 2.67
C THR A 913 -19.55 32.82 3.14
N LYS A 914 -18.55 32.66 2.26
CA LYS A 914 -17.15 33.05 2.51
C LYS A 914 -16.60 33.88 1.34
N PRO A 915 -15.68 34.82 1.59
CA PRO A 915 -15.03 35.57 0.51
C PRO A 915 -14.07 34.68 -0.29
N LEU A 916 -13.85 35.04 -1.56
CA LEU A 916 -12.91 34.41 -2.49
C LEU A 916 -11.49 34.99 -2.34
N GLY A 917 -10.52 34.33 -2.95
CA GLY A 917 -9.14 34.77 -3.10
C GLY A 917 -8.17 34.17 -2.10
N THR A 918 -8.52 33.02 -1.49
CA THR A 918 -7.64 32.36 -0.52
C THR A 918 -6.32 31.90 -1.15
N GLN A 919 -6.35 31.35 -2.37
CA GLN A 919 -5.13 30.99 -3.11
C GLN A 919 -4.21 32.20 -3.36
N VAL A 920 -4.77 33.36 -3.72
CA VAL A 920 -3.98 34.58 -3.97
C VAL A 920 -3.35 35.08 -2.67
N ALA A 921 -4.08 35.07 -1.55
CA ALA A 921 -3.58 35.50 -0.25
C ALA A 921 -2.42 34.62 0.24
N VAL A 922 -2.57 33.31 0.12
CA VAL A 922 -1.54 32.33 0.53
C VAL A 922 -0.29 32.44 -0.34
N ASN A 923 -0.45 32.52 -1.67
CA ASN A 923 0.69 32.71 -2.56
C ASN A 923 1.39 34.05 -2.33
N ALA A 924 0.64 35.14 -2.15
CA ALA A 924 1.21 36.46 -1.88
C ALA A 924 2.04 36.45 -0.58
N HIS A 925 1.58 35.76 0.46
CA HIS A 925 2.32 35.57 1.70
C HIS A 925 3.64 34.81 1.47
N GLN A 926 3.58 33.65 0.80
CA GLN A 926 4.78 32.87 0.46
C GLN A 926 5.77 33.66 -0.42
N TRP A 927 5.28 34.60 -1.22
CA TRP A 927 6.14 35.43 -2.06
C TRP A 927 6.92 36.47 -1.27
N LEU A 928 6.56 36.79 -0.02
CA LEU A 928 7.36 37.67 0.85
C LEU A 928 8.79 37.13 1.01
N ASP A 929 8.95 35.80 1.06
CA ASP A 929 10.25 35.13 1.15
C ASP A 929 10.90 34.85 -0.22
N ASN A 930 10.27 35.30 -1.32
CA ASN A 930 10.79 35.16 -2.68
C ASN A 930 10.96 36.54 -3.33
N PRO A 931 12.18 37.13 -3.30
CA PRO A 931 12.42 38.48 -3.79
C PRO A 931 11.95 38.72 -5.23
N GLU A 932 12.12 37.73 -6.12
CA GLU A 932 11.72 37.85 -7.52
C GLU A 932 10.20 37.96 -7.69
N ARG A 933 9.45 37.16 -6.93
CA ARG A 933 7.97 37.19 -6.96
C ARG A 933 7.40 38.38 -6.19
N TRP A 934 7.97 38.72 -5.04
CA TRP A 934 7.57 39.91 -4.27
C TRP A 934 7.69 41.19 -5.10
N ASN A 935 8.79 41.32 -5.86
CA ASN A 935 9.03 42.47 -6.72
C ASN A 935 7.91 42.73 -7.75
N LYS A 936 7.13 41.70 -8.13
CA LYS A 936 6.00 41.85 -9.07
C LYS A 936 4.79 42.52 -8.43
N ILE A 937 4.62 42.42 -7.12
CA ILE A 937 3.40 42.86 -6.42
C ILE A 937 3.66 43.98 -5.39
N LYS A 938 4.92 44.23 -5.00
CA LYS A 938 5.31 45.26 -4.02
C LYS A 938 4.89 46.70 -4.37
N LEU A 939 4.62 46.98 -5.65
CA LEU A 939 4.13 48.29 -6.10
C LEU A 939 2.60 48.43 -5.98
N VAL A 940 1.89 47.33 -5.72
CA VAL A 940 0.42 47.26 -5.69
C VAL A 940 -0.11 47.03 -4.28
N VAL A 941 0.65 46.35 -3.44
CA VAL A 941 0.31 46.02 -2.05
C VAL A 941 1.50 46.18 -1.12
N THR A 942 1.24 46.52 0.14
CA THR A 942 2.26 46.51 1.20
C THR A 942 2.42 45.12 1.81
N GLU A 943 3.52 44.85 2.51
CA GLU A 943 3.68 43.59 3.25
C GLU A 943 2.58 43.42 4.31
N GLU A 944 2.16 44.52 4.94
CA GLU A 944 1.11 44.52 5.95
C GLU A 944 -0.24 44.13 5.34
N ASP A 945 -0.57 44.64 4.15
CA ASP A 945 -1.78 44.22 3.42
C ASP A 945 -1.77 42.71 3.15
N VAL A 946 -0.61 42.14 2.78
CA VAL A 946 -0.45 40.71 2.53
C VAL A 946 -0.62 39.88 3.80
N ARG A 947 0.01 40.29 4.91
CA ARG A 947 -0.14 39.61 6.21
C ARG A 947 -1.60 39.65 6.68
N LYS A 948 -2.28 40.81 6.59
CA LYS A 948 -3.71 40.94 6.89
C LYS A 948 -4.58 40.03 6.01
N ALA A 949 -4.30 39.96 4.71
CA ALA A 949 -5.02 39.08 3.79
C ALA A 949 -4.77 37.59 4.09
N TYR A 950 -3.54 37.22 4.45
CA TYR A 950 -3.18 35.86 4.84
C TYR A 950 -3.94 35.41 6.10
N LEU A 951 -3.94 36.22 7.16
CA LEU A 951 -4.70 35.97 8.38
C LEU A 951 -6.22 35.88 8.10
N ARG A 952 -6.74 36.78 7.27
CA ARG A 952 -8.14 36.74 6.83
C ARG A 952 -8.47 35.45 6.08
N SER A 953 -7.55 34.97 5.24
CA SER A 953 -7.70 33.71 4.52
C SER A 953 -7.69 32.52 5.48
N MET A 954 -6.74 32.45 6.43
CA MET A 954 -6.69 31.39 7.44
C MET A 954 -7.97 31.34 8.26
N SER A 955 -8.42 32.48 8.81
CA SER A 955 -9.68 32.58 9.56
C SER A 955 -10.90 32.13 8.74
N SER A 956 -10.93 32.47 7.45
CA SER A 956 -12.00 32.03 6.54
C SER A 956 -11.96 30.52 6.30
N MET A 957 -10.78 29.96 6.04
CA MET A 957 -10.58 28.54 5.73
C MET A 957 -10.75 27.63 6.96
N THR A 958 -10.48 28.11 8.17
CA THR A 958 -10.72 27.34 9.40
C THR A 958 -12.18 27.35 9.86
N ARG A 959 -13.00 28.28 9.37
CA ARG A 959 -14.41 28.41 9.78
C ARG A 959 -15.25 27.28 9.17
N LEU A 960 -15.99 26.54 10.00
CA LEU A 960 -16.92 25.51 9.53
C LEU A 960 -18.11 26.12 8.78
N ASN A 961 -18.62 25.45 7.75
CA ASN A 961 -19.86 25.83 7.07
C ASN A 961 -21.13 25.34 7.83
N ARG A 962 -21.01 24.96 9.11
CA ARG A 962 -22.05 24.31 9.91
C ARG A 962 -23.29 25.19 10.13
N ILE A 963 -23.11 26.45 10.54
CA ILE A 963 -24.25 27.36 10.75
C ILE A 963 -24.92 27.69 9.42
N ALA A 964 -24.13 27.87 8.35
CA ALA A 964 -24.67 28.07 7.01
C ALA A 964 -25.59 26.91 6.60
N ALA A 965 -25.17 25.65 6.84
CA ALA A 965 -25.98 24.46 6.61
C ALA A 965 -27.25 24.41 7.48
N GLN A 966 -27.14 24.72 8.78
CA GLN A 966 -28.31 24.79 9.68
C GLN A 966 -29.35 25.80 9.17
N LEU A 967 -28.89 26.97 8.74
CA LEU A 967 -29.78 28.03 8.26
C LEU A 967 -30.37 27.72 6.89
N MET A 968 -29.77 26.83 6.08
CA MET A 968 -30.35 26.43 4.78
C MET A 968 -31.72 25.79 4.98
N HIS A 969 -31.89 24.99 6.03
CA HIS A 969 -33.19 24.40 6.39
C HIS A 969 -34.20 25.48 6.80
N LYS A 970 -33.80 26.42 7.67
CA LYS A 970 -34.67 27.50 8.17
C LYS A 970 -35.21 28.40 7.04
N TYR A 971 -34.37 28.67 6.05
CA TYR A 971 -34.66 29.61 4.96
C TYR A 971 -35.03 28.92 3.64
N ASN A 972 -35.28 27.61 3.68
CA ASN A 972 -35.74 26.81 2.55
C ASN A 972 -34.83 26.90 1.32
N ALA A 973 -33.54 26.63 1.52
CA ALA A 973 -32.59 26.55 0.41
C ALA A 973 -33.00 25.45 -0.59
N HIS A 974 -32.80 25.73 -1.87
CA HIS A 974 -33.20 24.85 -2.96
C HIS A 974 -32.05 23.99 -3.50
N ALA A 975 -30.83 24.49 -3.43
CA ALA A 975 -29.62 23.76 -3.81
C ALA A 975 -28.40 24.45 -3.20
N ALA A 976 -27.34 23.68 -2.94
CA ALA A 976 -26.05 24.24 -2.58
C ALA A 976 -24.91 23.34 -3.04
N THR A 977 -23.74 23.94 -3.16
CA THR A 977 -22.42 23.31 -3.33
C THR A 977 -21.45 24.12 -2.50
N ASP A 978 -20.32 23.56 -2.10
CA ASP A 978 -19.23 24.38 -1.57
C ASP A 978 -18.33 24.90 -2.70
N VAL A 979 -17.45 25.85 -2.37
CA VAL A 979 -16.50 26.43 -3.34
C VAL A 979 -15.08 26.04 -2.92
N THR A 980 -14.46 25.11 -3.64
CA THR A 980 -13.11 24.60 -3.35
C THR A 980 -12.23 24.65 -4.60
N GLY A 981 -11.64 23.53 -5.02
CA GLY A 981 -10.51 23.48 -5.95
C GLY A 981 -10.80 23.96 -7.38
N PHE A 982 -12.06 23.93 -7.83
CA PHE A 982 -12.43 24.37 -9.19
C PHE A 982 -12.76 25.87 -9.27
N GLY A 983 -12.74 26.57 -8.14
CA GLY A 983 -13.15 27.97 -8.04
C GLY A 983 -14.66 28.17 -8.19
N LEU A 984 -15.11 29.39 -7.91
CA LEU A 984 -16.55 29.72 -7.86
C LEU A 984 -17.30 29.31 -9.13
N LEU A 985 -16.74 29.58 -10.31
CA LEU A 985 -17.41 29.28 -11.57
C LEU A 985 -17.48 27.77 -11.82
N GLY A 986 -16.42 27.02 -11.53
CA GLY A 986 -16.40 25.57 -11.73
C GLY A 986 -17.43 24.85 -10.86
N HIS A 987 -17.50 25.21 -9.57
CA HIS A 987 -18.51 24.66 -8.65
C HIS A 987 -19.94 25.10 -9.03
N ALA A 988 -20.13 26.37 -9.42
CA ALA A 988 -21.43 26.83 -9.91
C ALA A 988 -21.89 26.10 -11.17
N GLN A 989 -20.98 25.82 -12.12
CA GLN A 989 -21.27 25.04 -13.33
C GLN A 989 -21.64 23.61 -12.99
N ASN A 990 -20.91 22.99 -12.05
CA ASN A 990 -21.22 21.64 -11.60
C ASN A 990 -22.62 21.59 -10.96
N LEU A 991 -22.91 22.50 -10.01
CA LEU A 991 -24.23 22.56 -9.38
C LEU A 991 -25.34 22.82 -10.41
N ALA A 992 -25.17 23.76 -11.33
CA ALA A 992 -26.15 24.05 -12.38
C ALA A 992 -26.46 22.84 -13.25
N LYS A 993 -25.44 22.04 -13.61
CA LYS A 993 -25.56 20.85 -14.46
C LYS A 993 -26.51 19.79 -13.89
N TYR A 994 -26.56 19.66 -12.57
CA TYR A 994 -27.36 18.65 -11.86
C TYR A 994 -28.76 19.12 -11.47
N GLN A 995 -29.17 20.36 -11.81
CA GLN A 995 -30.50 20.85 -11.48
C GLN A 995 -31.60 20.09 -12.26
N LYS A 996 -32.68 19.72 -11.58
CA LYS A 996 -33.85 19.11 -12.24
C LYS A 996 -34.51 20.10 -13.19
N ASN A 997 -34.67 21.35 -12.75
CA ASN A 997 -35.25 22.44 -13.54
C ASN A 997 -34.28 22.92 -14.63
N GLU A 998 -34.83 23.43 -15.73
CA GLU A 998 -34.07 24.10 -16.80
C GLU A 998 -33.68 25.51 -16.37
N VAL A 999 -32.69 25.59 -15.49
CA VAL A 999 -32.19 26.83 -14.92
C VAL A 999 -30.72 27.07 -15.27
N SER A 1000 -30.24 28.30 -15.14
CA SER A 1000 -28.83 28.66 -15.28
C SER A 1000 -28.44 29.72 -14.27
N PHE A 1001 -27.19 29.69 -13.83
CA PHE A 1001 -26.70 30.55 -12.75
C PHE A 1001 -25.91 31.73 -13.32
N VAL A 1002 -26.29 32.95 -12.92
CA VAL A 1002 -25.64 34.19 -13.37
C VAL A 1002 -25.07 34.94 -12.19
N ILE A 1003 -23.75 34.99 -12.12
CA ILE A 1003 -23.01 35.64 -11.05
C ILE A 1003 -22.67 37.07 -11.47
N HIS A 1004 -23.08 38.02 -10.64
CA HIS A 1004 -22.96 39.46 -10.88
C HIS A 1004 -21.86 40.10 -10.01
N ASN A 1005 -21.68 39.61 -8.78
CA ASN A 1005 -20.82 40.20 -7.78
C ASN A 1005 -19.83 39.18 -7.24
N LEU A 1006 -18.61 39.60 -6.90
CA LEU A 1006 -17.58 38.72 -6.34
C LEU A 1006 -17.06 39.31 -5.01
N PRO A 1007 -17.42 38.75 -3.84
CA PRO A 1007 -16.82 39.12 -2.57
C PRO A 1007 -15.41 38.55 -2.51
N ILE A 1008 -14.40 39.40 -2.56
CA ILE A 1008 -12.98 39.01 -2.64
C ILE A 1008 -12.24 39.62 -1.44
N ILE A 1009 -11.37 38.84 -0.81
CA ILE A 1009 -10.48 39.33 0.25
C ILE A 1009 -9.73 40.56 -0.25
N ALA A 1010 -9.72 41.61 0.58
CA ALA A 1010 -9.25 42.92 0.15
C ALA A 1010 -7.85 42.85 -0.48
N LYS A 1011 -7.62 43.65 -1.52
CA LYS A 1011 -6.40 43.71 -2.34
C LYS A 1011 -6.11 42.48 -3.22
N MET A 1012 -6.76 41.33 -3.03
CA MET A 1012 -6.44 40.12 -3.81
C MET A 1012 -6.82 40.26 -5.31
N ALA A 1013 -7.88 41.01 -5.62
CA ALA A 1013 -8.22 41.34 -7.01
C ALA A 1013 -7.12 42.19 -7.68
N ALA A 1014 -6.52 43.14 -6.94
CA ALA A 1014 -5.43 43.97 -7.43
C ALA A 1014 -4.15 43.16 -7.64
N ILE A 1015 -3.80 42.26 -6.71
CA ILE A 1015 -2.67 41.33 -6.86
C ILE A 1015 -2.87 40.42 -8.08
N SER A 1016 -4.05 39.81 -8.21
CA SER A 1016 -4.35 38.93 -9.34
C SER A 1016 -4.18 39.66 -10.68
N LYS A 1017 -4.68 40.89 -10.77
CA LYS A 1017 -4.51 41.75 -11.95
C LYS A 1017 -3.04 42.11 -12.22
N ALA A 1018 -2.28 42.45 -11.17
CA ALA A 1018 -0.84 42.75 -11.29
C ALA A 1018 -0.04 41.56 -11.82
N CYS A 1019 -0.52 40.34 -11.55
CA CYS A 1019 0.05 39.10 -12.04
C CYS A 1019 -0.58 38.63 -13.37
N ASN A 1020 -1.12 39.54 -14.19
CA ASN A 1020 -1.76 39.23 -15.46
C ASN A 1020 -2.90 38.19 -15.35
N ASN A 1021 -3.64 38.22 -14.23
CA ASN A 1021 -4.70 37.26 -13.90
C ASN A 1021 -4.24 35.79 -13.93
N MET A 1022 -2.96 35.52 -13.61
CA MET A 1022 -2.41 34.16 -13.53
C MET A 1022 -3.25 33.19 -12.67
N PHE A 1023 -3.96 33.72 -11.66
CA PHE A 1023 -4.82 32.92 -10.78
C PHE A 1023 -6.25 32.74 -11.31
N GLY A 1024 -6.70 33.53 -12.29
CA GLY A 1024 -8.09 33.46 -12.77
C GLY A 1024 -9.15 33.90 -11.75
N LEU A 1025 -8.79 34.74 -10.77
CA LEU A 1025 -9.67 35.09 -9.64
C LEU A 1025 -10.95 35.81 -10.06
N VAL A 1026 -10.84 36.80 -10.95
CA VAL A 1026 -12.02 37.55 -11.43
C VAL A 1026 -12.83 36.73 -12.45
N GLN A 1027 -12.19 35.76 -13.10
CA GLN A 1027 -12.81 34.78 -13.99
C GLN A 1027 -13.53 33.66 -13.21
N GLY A 1028 -13.38 33.60 -11.88
CA GLY A 1028 -14.00 32.60 -11.02
C GLY A 1028 -13.35 31.21 -11.10
N THR A 1029 -12.15 31.09 -11.67
CA THR A 1029 -11.42 29.83 -11.84
C THR A 1029 -10.24 29.68 -10.89
N SER A 1030 -10.00 30.68 -10.02
CA SER A 1030 -9.02 30.57 -8.94
C SER A 1030 -9.46 29.51 -7.95
N ALA A 1031 -8.54 28.64 -7.56
CA ALA A 1031 -8.82 27.62 -6.56
C ALA A 1031 -9.12 28.29 -5.22
N GLU A 1032 -10.08 27.73 -4.50
CA GLU A 1032 -10.33 28.01 -3.09
C GLU A 1032 -10.04 26.73 -2.28
N THR A 1033 -9.78 26.87 -0.99
CA THR A 1033 -9.67 25.73 -0.08
C THR A 1033 -10.53 25.98 1.13
N SER A 1034 -11.38 25.02 1.51
CA SER A 1034 -12.43 25.22 2.51
C SER A 1034 -13.18 26.55 2.32
N GLY A 1035 -13.65 26.80 1.10
CA GLY A 1035 -14.42 27.99 0.80
C GLY A 1035 -15.83 27.94 1.40
N GLY A 1036 -16.67 28.87 0.96
CA GLY A 1036 -18.03 29.00 1.47
C GLY A 1036 -19.01 28.15 0.69
N LEU A 1037 -20.23 28.06 1.21
CA LEU A 1037 -21.35 27.50 0.46
C LEU A 1037 -21.84 28.51 -0.56
N LEU A 1038 -22.07 28.04 -1.78
CA LEU A 1038 -22.85 28.70 -2.81
C LEU A 1038 -24.28 28.15 -2.77
N VAL A 1039 -25.21 28.94 -2.24
CA VAL A 1039 -26.59 28.50 -1.94
C VAL A 1039 -27.58 29.19 -2.86
N ALA A 1040 -28.44 28.42 -3.53
CA ALA A 1040 -29.62 28.91 -4.23
C ALA A 1040 -30.79 29.01 -3.24
N LEU A 1041 -31.28 30.23 -3.03
CA LEU A 1041 -32.33 30.55 -2.04
C LEU A 1041 -33.47 31.32 -2.70
N PRO A 1042 -34.72 31.18 -2.20
CA PRO A 1042 -35.80 32.08 -2.55
C PRO A 1042 -35.40 33.53 -2.29
N ARG A 1043 -35.66 34.42 -3.28
CA ARG A 1043 -35.28 35.84 -3.21
C ARG A 1043 -35.73 36.55 -1.93
N GLU A 1044 -36.92 36.21 -1.43
CA GLU A 1044 -37.52 36.83 -0.24
C GLU A 1044 -36.79 36.41 1.06
N GLN A 1045 -36.15 35.25 1.08
CA GLN A 1045 -35.48 34.68 2.26
C GLN A 1045 -33.99 35.03 2.32
N ALA A 1046 -33.34 35.28 1.18
CA ALA A 1046 -31.90 35.42 1.10
C ALA A 1046 -31.31 36.55 1.98
N ALA A 1047 -31.99 37.69 2.07
CA ALA A 1047 -31.53 38.80 2.91
C ALA A 1047 -31.57 38.44 4.42
N ALA A 1048 -32.59 37.71 4.86
CA ALA A 1048 -32.70 37.23 6.23
C ALA A 1048 -31.65 36.15 6.53
N TYR A 1049 -31.41 35.24 5.59
CA TYR A 1049 -30.32 34.25 5.68
C TYR A 1049 -28.95 34.91 5.87
N CYS A 1050 -28.60 35.91 5.05
CA CYS A 1050 -27.34 36.64 5.20
C CYS A 1050 -27.22 37.37 6.55
N LYS A 1051 -28.33 37.97 7.03
CA LYS A 1051 -28.37 38.68 8.31
C LYS A 1051 -28.19 37.73 9.49
N ASP A 1052 -28.80 36.55 9.45
CA ASP A 1052 -28.67 35.56 10.53
C ASP A 1052 -27.27 34.95 10.59
N ILE A 1053 -26.63 34.66 9.44
CA ILE A 1053 -25.21 34.27 9.43
C ILE A 1053 -24.36 35.36 10.10
N GLN A 1054 -24.57 36.64 9.72
CA GLN A 1054 -23.83 37.74 10.31
C GLN A 1054 -24.06 37.88 11.83
N ASN A 1055 -25.29 37.68 12.30
CA ASN A 1055 -25.62 37.76 13.72
C ASN A 1055 -25.02 36.60 14.54
N GLN A 1056 -25.01 35.38 14.00
CA GLN A 1056 -24.55 34.20 14.72
C GLN A 1056 -23.04 33.99 14.64
N GLU A 1057 -22.43 34.24 13.49
CA GLU A 1057 -20.99 34.00 13.27
C GLU A 1057 -20.16 35.28 13.31
N GLY A 1058 -20.79 36.46 13.29
CA GLY A 1058 -20.08 37.73 13.19
C GLY A 1058 -19.41 37.97 11.83
N PHE A 1059 -19.77 37.21 10.79
CA PHE A 1059 -19.23 37.30 9.44
C PHE A 1059 -20.35 37.43 8.41
N GLN A 1060 -20.17 38.30 7.43
CA GLN A 1060 -21.17 38.56 6.40
C GLN A 1060 -21.19 37.45 5.33
N ALA A 1061 -22.39 37.18 4.78
CA ALA A 1061 -22.60 36.46 3.53
C ALA A 1061 -23.15 37.41 2.45
N TRP A 1062 -23.00 37.08 1.18
CA TRP A 1062 -23.30 37.99 0.07
C TRP A 1062 -24.25 37.35 -0.94
N ILE A 1063 -25.28 38.10 -1.36
CA ILE A 1063 -26.03 37.77 -2.57
C ILE A 1063 -25.16 38.17 -3.77
N ILE A 1064 -24.74 37.17 -4.54
CA ILE A 1064 -23.77 37.33 -5.63
C ILE A 1064 -24.38 37.18 -7.02
N GLY A 1065 -25.58 36.63 -7.15
CA GLY A 1065 -26.16 36.32 -8.45
C GLY A 1065 -27.61 35.91 -8.40
N ILE A 1066 -28.12 35.45 -9.54
CA ILE A 1066 -29.49 34.98 -9.73
C ILE A 1066 -29.51 33.65 -10.48
N VAL A 1067 -30.62 32.94 -10.35
CA VAL A 1067 -30.96 31.77 -11.15
C VAL A 1067 -31.98 32.21 -12.21
N GLU A 1068 -31.62 32.06 -13.49
CA GLU A 1068 -32.48 32.37 -14.63
C GLU A 1068 -32.96 31.08 -15.32
N LYS A 1069 -33.94 31.19 -16.21
CA LYS A 1069 -34.32 30.07 -17.09
C LYS A 1069 -33.16 29.81 -18.06
N GLY A 1070 -32.72 28.57 -18.20
CA GLY A 1070 -31.58 28.25 -19.07
C GLY A 1070 -31.28 26.76 -19.19
N ASN A 1071 -30.12 26.43 -19.75
CA ASN A 1071 -29.72 25.09 -20.17
C ASN A 1071 -28.77 24.39 -19.18
N ARG A 1072 -28.99 24.58 -17.87
CA ARG A 1072 -28.18 23.96 -16.79
C ARG A 1072 -26.70 24.35 -16.83
N THR A 1073 -26.42 25.64 -17.10
CA THR A 1073 -25.06 26.20 -17.13
C THR A 1073 -24.88 27.31 -16.08
N ALA A 1074 -23.63 27.70 -15.83
CA ALA A 1074 -23.32 28.86 -14.99
C ALA A 1074 -22.31 29.78 -15.67
N ARG A 1075 -22.47 31.09 -15.46
CA ARG A 1075 -21.58 32.13 -15.99
C ARG A 1075 -21.40 33.29 -15.00
N ILE A 1076 -20.23 33.92 -15.06
CA ILE A 1076 -19.98 35.25 -14.46
C ILE A 1076 -20.17 36.29 -15.57
N ILE A 1077 -20.82 37.41 -15.29
CA ILE A 1077 -20.97 38.50 -16.27
C ILE A 1077 -19.61 39.10 -16.66
N ASP A 1078 -19.47 39.67 -17.85
CA ASP A 1078 -18.19 40.16 -18.38
C ASP A 1078 -17.46 41.18 -17.48
N LYS A 1079 -18.22 41.96 -16.70
CA LYS A 1079 -17.72 42.98 -15.77
C LYS A 1079 -18.37 42.79 -14.39
N PRO A 1080 -17.95 41.77 -13.62
CA PRO A 1080 -18.54 41.51 -12.32
C PRO A 1080 -18.16 42.62 -11.34
N ARG A 1081 -19.08 42.99 -10.44
CA ARG A 1081 -18.79 43.96 -9.39
C ARG A 1081 -17.94 43.29 -8.31
N ILE A 1082 -16.73 43.78 -8.10
CA ILE A 1082 -15.88 43.32 -6.99
C ILE A 1082 -16.35 43.97 -5.69
N ILE A 1083 -16.62 43.15 -4.68
CA ILE A 1083 -16.90 43.58 -3.31
C ILE A 1083 -15.63 43.28 -2.50
N GLU A 1084 -14.87 44.32 -2.18
CA GLU A 1084 -13.66 44.18 -1.37
C GLU A 1084 -14.03 43.87 0.08
N VAL A 1085 -13.52 42.74 0.59
CA VAL A 1085 -13.80 42.24 1.94
C VAL A 1085 -12.57 42.45 2.83
N PRO A 1086 -12.58 43.44 3.75
CA PRO A 1086 -11.42 43.74 4.59
C PRO A 1086 -11.12 42.61 5.58
N ALA A 1087 -9.88 42.59 6.09
CA ALA A 1087 -9.53 41.82 7.27
C ALA A 1087 -10.30 42.40 8.49
N LYS A 1088 -10.78 41.53 9.37
CA LYS A 1088 -11.47 41.95 10.59
C LYS A 1088 -10.38 42.36 11.60
N GLU A 1089 -10.34 43.63 11.99
CA GLU A 1089 -9.50 44.09 13.10
C GLU A 1089 -10.14 43.59 14.39
N THR A 1090 -9.72 42.41 14.86
CA THR A 1090 -9.95 42.01 16.24
C THR A 1090 -8.86 42.64 17.08
N ASP A 1091 -9.23 43.56 17.97
CA ASP A 1091 -8.34 44.22 18.93
C ASP A 1091 -7.43 43.19 19.61
N GLY A 1092 -6.14 43.19 19.27
CA GLY A 1092 -5.09 42.56 20.07
C GLY A 1092 -4.85 41.05 19.93
N GLU A 1093 -5.64 40.31 19.14
CA GLU A 1093 -5.38 38.87 18.89
C GLU A 1093 -4.99 38.64 17.43
N LEU A 1094 -3.69 38.80 17.16
CA LEU A 1094 -3.01 38.00 16.14
C LEU A 1094 -2.91 36.59 16.71
N TRP A 1095 -3.58 35.63 16.06
CA TRP A 1095 -3.56 34.21 16.41
C TRP A 1095 -2.15 33.68 16.69
#